data_AF-A0A7R8Z4Z2-F1
#
_entry.id   AF-A0A7R8Z4Z2-F1
#
_cell.length_a   1.000
_cell.length_b   1.000
_cell.length_c   1.000
_cell.angle_alpha   90.00
_cell.angle_beta   90.00
_cell.angle_gamma   90.00
#
_symmetry.space_group_name_H-M   'P 1'
#
loop_
_entity.id
_entity.type
_entity.pdbx_description
1 polymer ?
#
loop_
_entity_poly.entity_id
_entity_poly.type
_entity_poly.pdbx_seq_one_letter_code
_entity_poly.pdbx_strand_id
1 'polypeptide(L)'
;MNPSMGEGGHTHAVLASLSVKVSDSSVASRLLSCRSLLRYNLVRSDYNLDIPGMVVKNGSCRASAADDGRSSCLHIQRSWVRFPVVPDLSVKQWVWNGVNSTSIFVNRSLHLENIKFYGFDMDYTLAEYKSPQYERLGFNLVKARLVSLGYPQEILEFEYDPSFPVRGLWFDSQFGNLLKVDAYGNILVCVHGFEFLKHSQVYELYPNKFLQLDESRVYVLNTLFNLPETYLLACLIDFFTNFPEYTREKTGVKGGDLFMSFKSIFQDVRNAVDWVHIQGDLKSETIKNLDEYVKKDERLPMFLTRIRESGAKVFLLTNSEYCFTDKIMTYLFDFPHGARLDEPHRNWKSYFDTIVVDARKPLFFGEGTILRQVDTTTGALKIGTHMGPLQKEQVYSGGSCDVFTELIGAKGKDVLYVGDHIFGDILKSKKIRGWRTFLIVPELVQELHVWTDKCQLFAELQSLDVMLGEMYKNLDSSTKEKPDISKLRVSIRDVTHKMDLSYGMMGSLFRSGSRQTFFSSQVVRYADLYAATFLNLIYYPFSYMFRAPAMLMPHESTVAHEQRFVMESPMISRSRTFSVISDEEVLDNNRHHKIVDRGQSQVPHTRPETPRCLTHNHDEDCSDEESDSKSGEEKAG
;
A
#
# COMPACT_ATOMS: atom_id res chain seq x y z
N MET A 1 29.90 36.72 50.86
CA MET A 1 30.05 37.42 52.16
C MET A 1 28.67 37.45 52.82
N ASN A 2 28.55 36.94 54.05
CA ASN A 2 27.41 37.18 54.96
C ASN A 2 27.88 38.17 56.04
N PRO A 3 27.00 38.95 56.70
CA PRO A 3 26.08 38.49 57.79
C PRO A 3 24.59 38.69 57.40
N SER A 4 23.54 38.02 57.90
CA SER A 4 23.06 37.68 59.28
C SER A 4 22.58 38.90 60.10
N MET A 5 21.50 38.92 60.90
CA MET A 5 20.61 37.92 61.55
C MET A 5 19.13 38.43 61.56
N GLY A 6 18.07 37.77 62.05
CA GLY A 6 17.84 36.41 62.59
C GLY A 6 16.60 36.31 63.50
N GLU A 7 16.25 35.08 63.93
CA GLU A 7 15.32 34.68 65.04
C GLU A 7 13.78 34.91 64.88
N GLY A 8 12.88 34.05 65.40
CA GLY A 8 13.06 32.72 66.05
C GLY A 8 11.77 32.09 66.67
N GLY A 9 11.78 30.75 66.92
CA GLY A 9 10.75 29.96 67.66
C GLY A 9 9.74 29.17 66.78
N HIS A 10 9.50 27.84 66.82
CA HIS A 10 9.48 26.73 67.84
C HIS A 10 8.17 26.57 68.64
N THR A 11 7.60 25.40 68.99
CA THR A 11 7.67 23.93 68.65
C THR A 11 6.34 23.28 69.17
N HIS A 12 5.91 21.99 69.09
CA HIS A 12 6.42 20.61 68.84
C HIS A 12 5.34 19.79 68.04
N ALA A 13 5.50 18.61 67.42
CA ALA A 13 6.52 17.53 67.35
C ALA A 13 6.30 16.25 68.23
N VAL A 14 5.47 15.30 67.77
CA VAL A 14 5.28 13.89 68.24
C VAL A 14 4.86 13.01 67.01
N LEU A 15 5.19 11.74 66.72
CA LEU A 15 5.92 10.57 67.30
C LEU A 15 5.11 9.34 67.78
N ALA A 16 4.69 8.44 66.86
CA ALA A 16 4.52 6.98 67.06
C ALA A 16 4.20 6.23 65.73
N SER A 17 4.39 4.91 65.59
CA SER A 17 5.64 4.11 65.52
C SER A 17 5.36 2.63 65.14
N LEU A 18 6.40 1.84 64.81
CA LEU A 18 6.44 0.35 64.76
C LEU A 18 5.63 -0.38 63.65
N SER A 19 6.08 -1.52 63.08
CA SER A 19 7.42 -2.15 63.08
C SER A 19 7.63 -3.12 61.89
N VAL A 20 8.87 -3.60 61.73
CA VAL A 20 9.38 -4.51 60.69
C VAL A 20 9.17 -5.99 61.04
N LYS A 21 9.08 -6.86 60.02
CA LYS A 21 9.64 -8.23 60.09
C LYS A 21 10.18 -8.70 58.73
N VAL A 22 11.30 -9.43 58.76
CA VAL A 22 12.04 -9.98 57.61
C VAL A 22 12.40 -11.43 57.91
N SER A 23 12.17 -12.34 56.94
CA SER A 23 12.68 -13.72 56.89
C SER A 23 12.08 -14.48 55.69
N ASP A 24 12.74 -15.45 55.05
CA ASP A 24 14.17 -15.67 54.78
C ASP A 24 14.33 -16.80 53.73
N SER A 25 15.52 -16.92 53.14
CA SER A 25 16.08 -18.07 52.42
C SER A 25 15.40 -18.60 51.13
N SER A 26 16.27 -18.99 50.20
CA SER A 26 15.99 -19.65 48.92
C SER A 26 15.75 -21.16 49.05
N VAL A 27 15.04 -21.78 48.10
CA VAL A 27 15.35 -23.12 47.52
C VAL A 27 14.42 -23.38 46.30
N ALA A 28 14.75 -24.42 45.51
CA ALA A 28 14.00 -24.98 44.39
C ALA A 28 14.04 -24.21 43.05
N SER A 29 14.95 -24.65 42.17
CA SER A 29 15.02 -24.28 40.76
C SER A 29 14.25 -25.29 39.88
N ARG A 30 13.89 -24.88 38.65
CA ARG A 30 13.47 -25.69 37.49
C ARG A 30 12.33 -26.72 37.70
N LEU A 31 11.19 -26.54 37.00
CA LEU A 31 10.45 -27.60 36.29
C LEU A 31 9.37 -26.97 35.36
N LEU A 32 9.03 -27.70 34.29
CA LEU A 32 8.09 -27.46 33.17
C LEU A 32 6.96 -26.40 33.35
N SER A 33 6.72 -25.48 32.40
CA SER A 33 6.25 -25.63 30.98
C SER A 33 4.72 -25.67 30.79
N CYS A 34 4.23 -24.81 29.90
CA CYS A 34 2.95 -24.83 29.17
C CYS A 34 1.65 -25.16 29.95
N ARG A 35 0.94 -24.15 30.50
CA ARG A 35 -0.54 -24.20 30.71
C ARG A 35 -1.18 -22.83 31.01
N SER A 36 -1.75 -22.18 29.98
CA SER A 36 -2.64 -21.01 30.14
C SER A 36 -3.46 -20.72 28.87
N LEU A 37 -4.22 -21.72 28.41
CA LEU A 37 -5.28 -21.54 27.40
C LEU A 37 -6.65 -21.42 28.10
N LEU A 38 -7.54 -20.61 27.51
CA LEU A 38 -8.97 -20.49 27.81
C LEU A 38 -9.38 -20.00 29.21
N ARG A 39 -9.69 -18.69 29.29
CA ARG A 39 -10.87 -18.19 30.00
C ARG A 39 -11.68 -17.29 29.08
N TYR A 40 -12.77 -17.82 28.53
CA TYR A 40 -13.85 -17.02 27.95
C TYR A 40 -15.00 -17.00 28.98
N ASN A 41 -15.61 -15.84 29.19
CA ASN A 41 -16.82 -15.71 30.01
C ASN A 41 -18.06 -15.59 29.12
N LEU A 42 -19.19 -16.07 29.63
CA LEU A 42 -20.44 -16.21 28.90
C LEU A 42 -21.09 -14.85 28.59
N VAL A 43 -21.73 -14.78 27.42
CA VAL A 43 -23.07 -14.17 27.29
C VAL A 43 -23.98 -15.22 26.64
N ARG A 44 -25.22 -15.34 27.12
CA ARG A 44 -26.23 -16.28 26.60
C ARG A 44 -27.01 -15.68 25.43
N SER A 45 -27.41 -16.55 24.51
CA SER A 45 -28.69 -16.44 23.79
C SER A 45 -29.17 -17.84 23.42
N ASP A 46 -30.18 -18.36 24.12
CA ASP A 46 -30.66 -19.73 23.97
C ASP A 46 -31.62 -19.89 22.78
N TYR A 47 -31.41 -20.86 21.89
CA TYR A 47 -32.45 -21.47 21.04
C TYR A 47 -32.12 -22.96 20.76
N ASN A 48 -33.12 -23.83 20.91
CA ASN A 48 -32.99 -25.29 20.73
C ASN A 48 -33.31 -25.71 19.28
N LEU A 49 -32.76 -26.85 18.82
CA LEU A 49 -33.48 -27.99 18.20
C LEU A 49 -32.54 -29.08 17.60
N ASP A 50 -32.14 -30.03 18.45
CA ASP A 50 -32.33 -31.49 18.30
C ASP A 50 -31.86 -32.37 17.08
N ILE A 51 -31.13 -33.46 17.43
CA ILE A 51 -31.28 -34.88 16.95
C ILE A 51 -30.70 -35.26 15.53
N PRO A 52 -30.03 -36.44 15.28
CA PRO A 52 -29.07 -37.26 16.08
C PRO A 52 -27.96 -38.04 15.27
N GLY A 53 -27.01 -38.71 15.97
CA GLY A 53 -26.33 -39.96 15.50
C GLY A 53 -25.12 -39.85 14.51
N MET A 54 -24.24 -40.85 14.35
CA MET A 54 -24.07 -42.16 15.02
C MET A 54 -22.58 -42.61 15.14
N VAL A 55 -22.22 -43.12 16.32
CA VAL A 55 -21.34 -44.28 16.64
C VAL A 55 -20.03 -44.53 15.83
N VAL A 56 -18.90 -44.52 16.55
CA VAL A 56 -17.59 -45.06 16.12
C VAL A 56 -17.44 -46.55 16.49
N LYS A 57 -16.72 -47.35 15.69
CA LYS A 57 -16.14 -48.66 16.10
C LYS A 57 -14.70 -48.83 15.61
N ASN A 58 -13.86 -49.39 16.48
CA ASN A 58 -12.47 -49.75 16.18
C ASN A 58 -12.36 -51.17 15.59
N GLY A 59 -11.33 -51.41 14.78
CA GLY A 59 -10.89 -52.74 14.35
C GLY A 59 -9.37 -52.74 14.12
N SER A 60 -8.69 -53.84 14.48
CA SER A 60 -7.23 -53.97 14.43
C SER A 60 -6.82 -55.34 13.89
N CYS A 61 -5.82 -55.37 13.00
CA CYS A 61 -5.18 -56.59 12.52
C CYS A 61 -3.65 -56.43 12.47
N ARG A 62 -2.93 -57.51 12.81
CA ARG A 62 -1.49 -57.66 12.61
C ARG A 62 -1.20 -58.27 11.24
N ALA A 63 0.03 -58.10 10.76
CA ALA A 63 0.60 -58.87 9.65
C ALA A 63 1.84 -59.66 10.12
N SER A 64 2.20 -60.73 9.41
CA SER A 64 3.42 -61.52 9.59
C SER A 64 4.30 -61.45 8.34
N ALA A 65 5.60 -61.77 8.48
CA ALA A 65 6.60 -61.63 7.44
C ALA A 65 6.86 -62.91 6.62
N ALA A 66 7.46 -62.73 5.44
CA ALA A 66 8.26 -63.71 4.71
C ALA A 66 9.32 -62.96 3.87
N ASP A 67 10.51 -63.53 3.73
CA ASP A 67 11.62 -63.01 2.92
C ASP A 67 11.48 -63.36 1.43
N ASP A 68 12.15 -62.63 0.52
CA ASP A 68 13.34 -63.16 -0.20
C ASP A 68 14.04 -62.14 -1.13
N GLY A 69 15.27 -62.47 -1.56
CA GLY A 69 15.84 -62.03 -2.85
C GLY A 69 16.58 -60.68 -2.94
N ARG A 70 17.93 -60.72 -3.02
CA ARG A 70 18.76 -59.54 -3.34
C ARG A 70 18.97 -59.35 -4.86
N SER A 71 18.92 -58.10 -5.33
CA SER A 71 19.84 -57.61 -6.37
C SER A 71 20.06 -56.10 -6.23
N SER A 72 21.31 -55.66 -6.17
CA SER A 72 21.69 -54.32 -5.73
C SER A 72 22.04 -53.37 -6.88
N CYS A 73 21.06 -52.62 -7.37
CA CYS A 73 21.31 -51.38 -8.10
C CYS A 73 21.20 -50.18 -7.14
N LEU A 74 22.21 -49.31 -7.12
CA LEU A 74 22.20 -48.06 -6.35
C LEU A 74 21.21 -47.05 -6.94
N HIS A 75 19.92 -47.24 -6.64
CA HIS A 75 18.95 -46.16 -6.71
C HIS A 75 19.33 -45.13 -5.64
N ILE A 76 19.85 -43.98 -6.07
CA ILE A 76 19.82 -42.77 -5.24
C ILE A 76 18.36 -42.36 -5.15
N GLN A 77 17.66 -42.94 -4.18
CA GLN A 77 16.27 -42.65 -3.90
C GLN A 77 16.20 -41.23 -3.34
N ARG A 78 16.10 -40.25 -4.24
CA ARG A 78 15.79 -38.86 -3.88
C ARG A 78 14.40 -38.85 -3.27
N SER A 79 14.36 -39.03 -1.95
CA SER A 79 13.24 -38.70 -1.10
C SER A 79 13.02 -37.20 -1.14
N TRP A 80 12.41 -36.74 -2.24
CA TRP A 80 11.61 -35.52 -2.21
C TRP A 80 10.68 -35.68 -1.02
N VAL A 81 10.97 -34.91 0.04
CA VAL A 81 10.26 -35.00 1.31
C VAL A 81 8.78 -34.91 0.97
N ARG A 82 8.02 -35.90 1.44
CA ARG A 82 6.56 -35.96 1.26
C ARG A 82 6.00 -34.66 1.81
N PHE A 83 5.81 -33.67 0.93
CA PHE A 83 5.32 -32.35 1.30
C PHE A 83 4.07 -32.59 2.13
N PRO A 84 4.05 -32.18 3.41
CA PRO A 84 2.78 -31.91 4.03
C PRO A 84 2.07 -30.94 3.08
N VAL A 85 0.77 -31.11 2.88
CA VAL A 85 -0.04 -29.90 2.77
C VAL A 85 0.23 -29.18 4.08
N VAL A 86 1.08 -28.15 4.05
CA VAL A 86 1.33 -27.31 5.21
C VAL A 86 -0.05 -26.80 5.60
N PRO A 87 -0.57 -27.17 6.79
CA PRO A 87 -1.97 -26.94 7.13
C PRO A 87 -2.14 -25.46 7.41
N ASP A 88 -2.37 -24.75 6.30
CA ASP A 88 -2.38 -23.31 6.17
C ASP A 88 -1.31 -22.60 7.00
N LEU A 89 -0.13 -22.37 6.39
CA LEU A 89 0.65 -21.17 6.70
C LEU A 89 -0.08 -19.91 6.17
N SER A 90 -1.34 -19.81 6.60
CA SER A 90 -1.95 -18.63 7.16
C SER A 90 -0.84 -17.75 7.70
N VAL A 91 -0.51 -16.78 6.86
CA VAL A 91 -0.68 -15.40 7.27
C VAL A 91 -1.89 -15.37 8.20
N LYS A 92 -1.65 -15.42 9.51
CA LYS A 92 -2.56 -14.85 10.51
C LYS A 92 -2.50 -13.33 10.35
N GLN A 93 -2.83 -12.89 9.14
CA GLN A 93 -3.62 -11.71 8.88
C GLN A 93 -4.73 -11.81 9.90
N TRP A 94 -4.76 -10.83 10.80
CA TRP A 94 -5.74 -10.82 11.87
C TRP A 94 -7.08 -10.53 11.19
N VAL A 95 -7.77 -11.60 10.79
CA VAL A 95 -9.12 -11.53 10.25
C VAL A 95 -10.00 -11.11 11.41
N TRP A 96 -10.10 -9.79 11.58
CA TRP A 96 -11.08 -9.16 12.42
C TRP A 96 -12.44 -9.56 11.87
N ASN A 97 -13.11 -10.48 12.56
CA ASN A 97 -14.45 -10.95 12.21
C ASN A 97 -15.47 -9.84 12.48
N GLY A 98 -15.45 -8.82 11.62
CA GLY A 98 -16.22 -7.58 11.74
C GLY A 98 -15.78 -6.56 10.70
N VAL A 99 -16.54 -6.45 9.60
CA VAL A 99 -16.55 -5.34 8.63
C VAL A 99 -15.17 -5.02 7.99
N ASN A 100 -14.84 -5.70 6.89
CA ASN A 100 -13.60 -5.49 6.13
C ASN A 100 -13.35 -4.04 5.67
N SER A 101 -14.38 -3.22 5.46
CA SER A 101 -14.26 -1.86 4.90
C SER A 101 -13.62 -0.83 5.86
N THR A 102 -13.63 -1.07 7.18
CA THR A 102 -13.04 -0.16 8.18
C THR A 102 -11.57 -0.44 8.47
N SER A 103 -10.95 -1.41 7.79
CA SER A 103 -9.54 -1.78 7.99
C SER A 103 -8.56 -0.82 7.31
N ILE A 104 -7.34 -0.73 7.86
CA ILE A 104 -6.15 -0.22 7.15
C ILE A 104 -5.23 -1.41 6.84
N PHE A 105 -4.81 -1.50 5.59
CA PHE A 105 -3.92 -2.55 5.08
C PHE A 105 -2.47 -2.05 5.07
N VAL A 106 -1.53 -2.95 5.38
CA VAL A 106 -0.14 -2.60 5.70
C VAL A 106 0.82 -3.32 4.75
N ASN A 107 1.59 -2.56 3.97
CA ASN A 107 2.66 -3.09 3.11
C ASN A 107 4.04 -3.00 3.77
N ARG A 108 4.24 -2.01 4.66
CA ARG A 108 5.46 -1.82 5.46
C ARG A 108 5.08 -1.30 6.85
N SER A 109 5.77 -1.77 7.87
CA SER A 109 5.51 -1.38 9.27
C SER A 109 5.58 0.14 9.46
N LEU A 110 4.70 0.67 10.31
CA LEU A 110 4.59 2.09 10.60
C LEU A 110 4.11 2.27 12.05
N HIS A 111 4.95 2.91 12.87
CA HIS A 111 4.57 3.35 14.21
C HIS A 111 3.99 4.75 14.13
N LEU A 112 2.71 4.93 14.51
CA LEU A 112 2.04 6.23 14.41
C LEU A 112 2.62 7.28 15.37
N GLU A 113 3.21 6.86 16.49
CA GLU A 113 3.81 7.75 17.50
C GLU A 113 5.01 8.55 16.94
N ASN A 114 5.69 7.98 15.95
CA ASN A 114 6.82 8.59 15.27
C ASN A 114 6.37 9.64 14.21
N ILE A 115 5.08 9.73 13.91
CA ILE A 115 4.51 10.66 12.92
C ILE A 115 4.13 11.98 13.58
N LYS A 116 4.90 13.03 13.26
CA LYS A 116 4.71 14.38 13.81
C LYS A 116 3.91 15.30 12.88
N PHE A 117 3.76 14.91 11.61
CA PHE A 117 3.06 15.67 10.58
C PHE A 117 2.14 14.76 9.75
N TYR A 118 0.85 15.11 9.70
CA TYR A 118 -0.15 14.43 8.87
C TYR A 118 -0.55 15.37 7.74
N GLY A 119 -0.21 15.00 6.50
CA GLY A 119 -0.51 15.78 5.31
C GLY A 119 -1.58 15.11 4.43
N PHE A 120 -2.48 15.90 3.86
CA PHE A 120 -3.59 15.41 3.04
C PHE A 120 -3.63 16.12 1.68
N ASP A 121 -4.00 15.42 0.61
CA ASP A 121 -4.67 16.06 -0.55
C ASP A 121 -6.17 16.30 -0.25
N MET A 122 -6.80 17.18 -1.01
CA MET A 122 -8.24 17.40 -0.99
C MET A 122 -8.97 16.40 -1.89
N ASP A 123 -8.80 16.51 -3.21
CA ASP A 123 -9.57 15.77 -4.22
C ASP A 123 -9.40 14.25 -4.09
N TYR A 124 -10.51 13.51 -4.15
CA TYR A 124 -10.62 12.05 -3.93
C TYR A 124 -10.00 11.50 -2.63
N THR A 125 -9.53 12.39 -1.74
CA THR A 125 -8.82 12.06 -0.50
C THR A 125 -9.63 12.52 0.71
N LEU A 126 -9.76 13.84 0.92
CA LEU A 126 -10.72 14.41 1.88
C LEU A 126 -12.10 14.61 1.23
N ALA A 127 -12.13 15.01 -0.05
CA ALA A 127 -13.31 15.22 -0.87
C ALA A 127 -13.53 13.99 -1.77
N GLU A 128 -14.16 12.95 -1.23
CA GLU A 128 -14.53 11.79 -2.03
C GLU A 128 -15.74 12.10 -2.91
N TYR A 129 -15.57 12.12 -4.23
CA TYR A 129 -16.66 12.39 -5.17
C TYR A 129 -17.61 11.19 -5.29
N LYS A 130 -18.88 11.47 -5.60
CA LYS A 130 -19.96 10.48 -5.70
C LYS A 130 -19.99 9.83 -7.08
N SER A 131 -19.74 8.52 -7.10
CA SER A 131 -19.77 7.68 -8.30
C SER A 131 -21.14 7.01 -8.48
N PRO A 132 -21.71 6.98 -9.70
CA PRO A 132 -21.14 7.42 -10.98
C PRO A 132 -21.51 8.87 -11.38
N GLN A 133 -22.11 9.66 -10.48
CA GLN A 133 -22.66 10.99 -10.80
C GLN A 133 -21.58 11.95 -11.31
N TYR A 134 -20.44 12.00 -10.62
CA TYR A 134 -19.37 12.94 -10.93
C TYR A 134 -18.61 12.57 -12.20
N GLU A 135 -18.34 11.28 -12.42
CA GLU A 135 -17.75 10.78 -13.66
C GLU A 135 -18.66 11.03 -14.86
N ARG A 136 -19.99 10.87 -14.69
CA ARG A 136 -20.97 11.19 -15.72
C ARG A 136 -21.03 12.69 -16.05
N LEU A 137 -20.90 13.57 -15.05
CA LEU A 137 -20.77 15.02 -15.26
C LEU A 137 -19.52 15.34 -16.09
N GLY A 138 -18.35 14.82 -15.68
CA GLY A 138 -17.09 14.98 -16.42
C GLY A 138 -17.19 14.46 -17.86
N PHE A 139 -17.73 13.26 -18.05
CA PHE A 139 -17.94 12.65 -19.36
C PHE A 139 -18.81 13.52 -20.28
N ASN A 140 -19.95 14.02 -19.75
CA ASN A 140 -20.88 14.85 -20.50
C ASN A 140 -20.26 16.20 -20.93
N LEU A 141 -19.46 16.81 -20.07
CA LEU A 141 -18.75 18.07 -20.39
C LEU A 141 -17.64 17.83 -21.43
N VAL A 142 -16.88 16.74 -21.33
CA VAL A 142 -15.80 16.44 -22.28
C VAL A 142 -16.34 16.05 -23.65
N LYS A 143 -17.40 15.25 -23.76
CA LYS A 143 -18.01 14.95 -25.08
C LYS A 143 -18.57 16.21 -25.76
N ALA A 144 -19.23 17.08 -25.01
CA ALA A 144 -19.69 18.38 -25.52
C ALA A 144 -18.51 19.28 -25.94
N ARG A 145 -17.39 19.24 -25.20
CA ARG A 145 -16.18 19.99 -25.55
C ARG A 145 -15.56 19.49 -26.86
N LEU A 146 -15.44 18.18 -27.08
CA LEU A 146 -14.94 17.61 -28.35
C LEU A 146 -15.80 18.03 -29.53
N VAL A 147 -17.13 17.96 -29.39
CA VAL A 147 -18.07 18.38 -30.44
C VAL A 147 -17.93 19.87 -30.75
N SER A 148 -17.68 20.73 -29.74
CA SER A 148 -17.35 22.15 -29.96
C SER A 148 -16.02 22.41 -30.68
N LEU A 149 -15.14 21.40 -30.76
CA LEU A 149 -13.88 21.43 -31.49
C LEU A 149 -13.99 20.83 -32.91
N GLY A 150 -15.18 20.35 -33.31
CA GLY A 150 -15.45 19.80 -34.64
C GLY A 150 -15.54 18.28 -34.73
N TYR A 151 -15.60 17.56 -33.61
CA TYR A 151 -15.93 16.13 -33.63
C TYR A 151 -17.41 15.91 -34.03
N PRO A 152 -17.75 14.75 -34.64
CA PRO A 152 -19.12 14.42 -35.06
C PRO A 152 -20.20 14.56 -33.97
N GLN A 153 -21.41 14.99 -34.33
CA GLN A 153 -22.49 15.30 -33.38
C GLN A 153 -23.03 14.04 -32.66
N GLU A 154 -22.92 12.89 -33.32
CA GLU A 154 -23.29 11.55 -32.86
C GLU A 154 -22.62 11.20 -31.52
N ILE A 155 -21.45 11.76 -31.24
CA ILE A 155 -20.70 11.60 -29.99
C ILE A 155 -21.48 12.18 -28.78
N LEU A 156 -22.45 13.07 -28.99
CA LEU A 156 -23.37 13.54 -27.94
C LEU A 156 -24.33 12.42 -27.46
N GLU A 157 -24.57 11.36 -28.23
CA GLU A 157 -25.45 10.26 -27.86
C GLU A 157 -24.80 9.27 -26.88
N PHE A 158 -23.48 9.31 -26.69
CA PHE A 158 -22.79 8.39 -25.76
C PHE A 158 -23.27 8.59 -24.31
N GLU A 159 -23.57 7.51 -23.60
CA GLU A 159 -23.91 7.53 -22.17
C GLU A 159 -22.79 6.91 -21.32
N TYR A 160 -22.42 7.53 -20.19
CA TYR A 160 -21.37 7.00 -19.33
C TYR A 160 -21.82 5.73 -18.58
N ASP A 161 -21.20 4.60 -18.94
CA ASP A 161 -21.30 3.32 -18.23
C ASP A 161 -20.12 3.11 -17.25
N PRO A 162 -20.36 3.09 -15.92
CA PRO A 162 -19.33 2.81 -14.93
C PRO A 162 -18.89 1.32 -14.88
N SER A 163 -19.55 0.40 -15.59
CA SER A 163 -19.21 -1.03 -15.57
C SER A 163 -17.97 -1.37 -16.41
N PHE A 164 -17.60 -0.50 -17.36
CA PHE A 164 -16.48 -0.70 -18.28
C PHE A 164 -15.11 -0.25 -17.73
N PRO A 165 -14.90 1.03 -17.33
CA PRO A 165 -13.57 1.53 -17.03
C PRO A 165 -13.05 1.02 -15.67
N VAL A 166 -11.75 0.75 -15.59
CA VAL A 166 -11.03 0.50 -14.32
C VAL A 166 -9.78 1.38 -14.26
N ARG A 167 -9.41 1.83 -13.07
CA ARG A 167 -8.24 2.69 -12.86
C ARG A 167 -6.93 1.93 -13.13
N GLY A 168 -5.90 2.65 -13.55
CA GLY A 168 -4.56 2.10 -13.81
C GLY A 168 -4.39 1.41 -15.17
N LEU A 169 -5.38 1.50 -16.08
CA LEU A 169 -5.23 1.05 -17.46
C LEU A 169 -4.20 1.87 -18.24
N TRP A 170 -3.60 1.23 -19.24
CA TRP A 170 -2.64 1.84 -20.16
C TRP A 170 -3.33 2.10 -21.51
N PHE A 171 -3.34 3.33 -21.99
CA PHE A 171 -3.76 3.63 -23.36
C PHE A 171 -2.54 3.62 -24.28
N ASP A 172 -2.55 2.72 -25.27
CA ASP A 172 -1.53 2.66 -26.32
C ASP A 172 -1.89 3.57 -27.50
N SER A 173 -1.31 4.78 -27.50
CA SER A 173 -1.56 5.78 -28.55
C SER A 173 -1.08 5.38 -29.94
N GLN A 174 -0.27 4.32 -30.08
CA GLN A 174 0.12 3.81 -31.40
C GLN A 174 -0.99 2.97 -32.04
N PHE A 175 -1.74 2.18 -31.27
CA PHE A 175 -2.71 1.20 -31.79
C PHE A 175 -4.15 1.39 -31.27
N GLY A 176 -4.43 2.44 -30.48
CA GLY A 176 -5.78 2.77 -30.02
C GLY A 176 -6.35 1.79 -28.99
N ASN A 177 -5.49 1.07 -28.28
CA ASN A 177 -5.89 -0.01 -27.38
C ASN A 177 -5.86 0.40 -25.91
N LEU A 178 -6.87 -0.01 -25.15
CA LEU A 178 -6.82 -0.05 -23.69
C LEU A 178 -6.22 -1.38 -23.25
N LEU A 179 -5.13 -1.30 -22.48
CA LEU A 179 -4.35 -2.43 -22.02
C LEU A 179 -4.40 -2.53 -20.49
N LYS A 180 -4.80 -3.69 -19.98
CA LYS A 180 -4.58 -4.07 -18.58
C LYS A 180 -3.30 -4.87 -18.51
N VAL A 181 -2.29 -4.39 -17.78
CA VAL A 181 -0.95 -5.01 -17.73
C VAL A 181 -0.53 -5.39 -16.31
N ASP A 182 0.46 -6.27 -16.19
CA ASP A 182 1.11 -6.61 -14.91
C ASP A 182 2.32 -5.69 -14.58
N ALA A 183 2.95 -5.95 -13.44
CA ALA A 183 4.13 -5.24 -12.93
C ALA A 183 5.31 -5.14 -13.92
N TYR A 184 5.36 -6.02 -14.92
CA TYR A 184 6.45 -6.12 -15.89
C TYR A 184 6.05 -5.60 -17.28
N GLY A 185 4.82 -5.12 -17.48
CA GLY A 185 4.30 -4.70 -18.78
C GLY A 185 3.76 -5.84 -19.65
N ASN A 186 3.58 -7.04 -19.11
CA ASN A 186 2.89 -8.11 -19.84
C ASN A 186 1.39 -7.82 -19.90
N ILE A 187 0.78 -7.99 -21.07
CA ILE A 187 -0.64 -7.72 -21.30
C ILE A 187 -1.49 -8.85 -20.71
N LEU A 188 -2.40 -8.48 -19.83
CA LEU A 188 -3.45 -9.32 -19.26
C LEU A 188 -4.65 -9.30 -20.20
N VAL A 189 -5.27 -8.12 -20.35
CA VAL A 189 -6.44 -7.81 -21.19
C VAL A 189 -6.07 -6.72 -22.21
N CYS A 190 -6.64 -6.80 -23.40
CA CYS A 190 -6.48 -5.82 -24.49
C CYS A 190 -7.85 -5.56 -25.12
N VAL A 191 -8.26 -4.30 -25.24
CA VAL A 191 -9.54 -3.89 -25.83
C VAL A 191 -9.31 -2.77 -26.85
N HIS A 192 -9.97 -2.87 -28.00
CA HIS A 192 -9.95 -1.86 -29.06
C HIS A 192 -11.38 -1.34 -29.28
N GLY A 193 -11.66 -0.10 -28.91
CA GLY A 193 -13.05 0.34 -28.78
C GLY A 193 -13.73 -0.47 -27.68
N PHE A 194 -14.77 -1.23 -28.04
CA PHE A 194 -15.35 -2.27 -27.18
C PHE A 194 -14.96 -3.71 -27.59
N GLU A 195 -14.11 -3.92 -28.63
CA GLU A 195 -13.62 -5.23 -29.07
C GLU A 195 -12.56 -5.80 -28.11
N PHE A 196 -12.92 -6.77 -27.27
CA PHE A 196 -11.97 -7.53 -26.45
C PHE A 196 -11.12 -8.48 -27.33
N LEU A 197 -9.85 -8.12 -27.57
CA LEU A 197 -9.01 -8.79 -28.55
C LEU A 197 -8.57 -10.19 -28.09
N LYS A 198 -8.72 -11.18 -28.97
CA LYS A 198 -8.27 -12.56 -28.73
C LYS A 198 -6.74 -12.64 -28.71
N HIS A 199 -6.21 -13.66 -28.05
CA HIS A 199 -4.76 -13.82 -27.87
C HIS A 199 -3.96 -13.78 -29.20
N SER A 200 -4.50 -14.28 -30.32
CA SER A 200 -3.87 -14.16 -31.64
C SER A 200 -3.73 -12.71 -32.11
N GLN A 201 -4.84 -11.95 -32.10
CA GLN A 201 -4.86 -10.52 -32.46
C GLN A 201 -3.89 -9.71 -31.57
N VAL A 202 -3.80 -10.06 -30.27
CA VAL A 202 -2.84 -9.45 -29.35
C VAL A 202 -1.39 -9.79 -29.74
N TYR A 203 -1.08 -11.00 -30.22
CA TYR A 203 0.26 -11.33 -30.71
C TYR A 203 0.61 -10.64 -32.04
N GLU A 204 -0.37 -10.36 -32.91
CA GLU A 204 -0.15 -9.63 -34.17
C GLU A 204 0.20 -8.14 -33.96
N LEU A 205 -0.27 -7.55 -32.86
CA LEU A 205 0.06 -6.19 -32.44
C LEU A 205 1.26 -6.13 -31.46
N TYR A 206 1.38 -7.12 -30.58
CA TYR A 206 2.37 -7.20 -29.50
C TYR A 206 3.04 -8.60 -29.51
N PRO A 207 4.07 -8.85 -30.35
CA PRO A 207 4.63 -10.19 -30.58
C PRO A 207 5.10 -10.97 -29.34
N ASN A 208 5.45 -10.28 -28.24
CA ASN A 208 5.86 -10.89 -26.98
C ASN A 208 4.75 -10.87 -25.89
N LYS A 209 3.50 -10.51 -26.25
CA LYS A 209 2.40 -10.14 -25.33
C LYS A 209 2.82 -9.14 -24.24
N PHE A 210 3.72 -8.23 -24.60
CA PHE A 210 4.44 -7.31 -23.71
C PHE A 210 4.49 -5.92 -24.34
N LEU A 211 4.39 -4.89 -23.50
CA LEU A 211 4.65 -3.50 -23.85
C LEU A 211 5.51 -2.85 -22.76
N GLN A 212 6.61 -2.20 -23.15
CA GLN A 212 7.41 -1.40 -22.24
C GLN A 212 6.67 -0.08 -21.94
N LEU A 213 6.72 0.38 -20.67
CA LEU A 213 6.25 1.71 -20.33
C LEU A 213 7.18 2.77 -20.93
N ASP A 214 6.67 3.46 -21.96
CA ASP A 214 7.30 4.58 -22.65
C ASP A 214 6.28 5.71 -22.69
N GLU A 215 6.56 6.80 -21.96
CA GLU A 215 5.67 7.95 -21.80
C GLU A 215 5.37 8.68 -23.14
N SER A 216 6.16 8.43 -24.20
CA SER A 216 5.90 8.96 -25.54
C SER A 216 4.83 8.20 -26.33
N ARG A 217 4.48 6.97 -25.90
CA ARG A 217 3.50 6.08 -26.54
C ARG A 217 2.35 5.69 -25.62
N VAL A 218 2.64 5.46 -24.34
CA VAL A 218 1.73 4.91 -23.34
C VAL A 218 1.35 5.98 -22.33
N TYR A 219 0.05 6.21 -22.18
CA TYR A 219 -0.49 6.99 -21.07
C TYR A 219 -1.12 6.05 -20.02
N VAL A 220 -0.91 6.34 -18.73
CA VAL A 220 -1.41 5.50 -17.63
C VAL A 220 -2.49 6.23 -16.84
N LEU A 221 -3.70 5.71 -16.92
CA LEU A 221 -4.96 6.31 -16.44
C LEU A 221 -5.10 6.08 -14.91
N ASN A 222 -4.20 6.69 -14.12
CA ASN A 222 -3.96 6.36 -12.70
C ASN A 222 -4.87 7.06 -11.67
N THR A 223 -5.65 8.07 -12.05
CA THR A 223 -6.53 8.82 -11.14
C THR A 223 -8.00 8.49 -11.40
N LEU A 224 -8.88 8.73 -10.42
CA LEU A 224 -10.32 8.55 -10.63
C LEU A 224 -10.89 9.56 -11.65
N PHE A 225 -10.28 10.74 -11.78
CA PHE A 225 -10.54 11.69 -12.86
C PHE A 225 -10.27 11.14 -14.28
N ASN A 226 -9.49 10.05 -14.43
CA ASN A 226 -9.28 9.41 -15.72
C ASN A 226 -10.40 8.41 -16.10
N LEU A 227 -11.35 8.06 -15.22
CA LEU A 227 -12.42 7.09 -15.58
C LEU A 227 -13.35 7.58 -16.72
N PRO A 228 -13.81 8.85 -16.75
CA PRO A 228 -14.56 9.40 -17.89
C PRO A 228 -13.78 9.33 -19.20
N GLU A 229 -12.51 9.71 -19.16
CA GLU A 229 -11.58 9.67 -20.30
C GLU A 229 -11.34 8.25 -20.78
N THR A 230 -11.13 7.30 -19.87
CA THR A 230 -10.95 5.87 -20.17
C THR A 230 -12.13 5.32 -20.97
N TYR A 231 -13.35 5.63 -20.55
CA TYR A 231 -14.56 5.21 -21.25
C TYR A 231 -14.77 5.98 -22.56
N LEU A 232 -14.50 7.28 -22.59
CA LEU A 232 -14.65 8.10 -23.80
C LEU A 232 -13.67 7.71 -24.91
N LEU A 233 -12.43 7.34 -24.56
CA LEU A 233 -11.48 6.76 -25.51
C LEU A 233 -12.01 5.45 -26.10
N ALA A 234 -12.62 4.57 -25.29
CA ALA A 234 -13.27 3.37 -25.81
C ALA A 234 -14.43 3.72 -26.77
N CYS A 235 -15.32 4.64 -26.38
CA CYS A 235 -16.44 5.08 -27.23
C CYS A 235 -15.97 5.64 -28.59
N LEU A 236 -14.95 6.51 -28.58
CA LEU A 236 -14.42 7.14 -29.80
C LEU A 236 -13.71 6.14 -30.71
N ILE A 237 -12.88 5.25 -30.15
CA ILE A 237 -12.20 4.22 -30.95
C ILE A 237 -13.21 3.24 -31.54
N ASP A 238 -14.26 2.87 -30.79
CA ASP A 238 -15.32 2.00 -31.30
C ASP A 238 -16.11 2.68 -32.43
N PHE A 239 -16.60 3.89 -32.18
CA PHE A 239 -17.31 4.71 -33.17
C PHE A 239 -16.52 4.85 -34.47
N PHE A 240 -15.28 5.36 -34.42
CA PHE A 240 -14.48 5.55 -35.63
C PHE A 240 -14.00 4.24 -36.29
N THR A 241 -14.08 3.10 -35.59
CA THR A 241 -13.77 1.77 -36.16
C THR A 241 -14.98 1.15 -36.86
N ASN A 242 -16.19 1.42 -36.37
CA ASN A 242 -17.44 0.78 -36.80
C ASN A 242 -18.32 1.68 -37.70
N PHE A 243 -18.12 3.00 -37.71
CA PHE A 243 -18.94 3.94 -38.46
C PHE A 243 -18.59 3.96 -39.97
N PRO A 244 -19.56 3.79 -40.89
CA PRO A 244 -19.28 3.46 -42.30
C PRO A 244 -18.44 4.45 -43.12
N GLU A 245 -18.32 5.70 -42.69
CA GLU A 245 -17.53 6.73 -43.39
C GLU A 245 -16.02 6.64 -43.11
N TYR A 246 -15.62 5.86 -42.09
CA TYR A 246 -14.24 5.69 -41.67
C TYR A 246 -13.73 4.28 -41.95
N THR A 247 -12.49 4.18 -42.43
CA THR A 247 -11.77 2.91 -42.60
C THR A 247 -10.74 2.74 -41.48
N ARG A 248 -10.80 1.63 -40.74
CA ARG A 248 -9.82 1.24 -39.72
C ARG A 248 -8.45 0.99 -40.36
N GLU A 249 -7.43 1.74 -39.95
CA GLU A 249 -6.02 1.47 -40.28
C GLU A 249 -5.26 0.98 -39.02
N LYS A 250 -3.98 0.59 -39.18
CA LYS A 250 -3.21 0.00 -38.06
C LYS A 250 -2.94 1.00 -36.91
N THR A 251 -2.86 2.29 -37.20
CA THR A 251 -2.45 3.34 -36.24
C THR A 251 -3.40 4.54 -36.20
N GLY A 252 -4.61 4.38 -36.72
CA GLY A 252 -5.62 5.43 -36.82
C GLY A 252 -6.80 4.99 -37.67
N VAL A 253 -7.58 5.97 -38.10
CA VAL A 253 -8.73 5.80 -38.99
C VAL A 253 -8.64 6.79 -40.14
N LYS A 254 -9.23 6.44 -41.28
CA LYS A 254 -9.24 7.30 -42.47
C LYS A 254 -10.67 7.58 -42.94
N GLY A 255 -11.05 8.86 -42.97
CA GLY A 255 -12.33 9.34 -43.51
C GLY A 255 -12.07 10.25 -44.72
N GLY A 256 -12.42 9.78 -45.92
CA GLY A 256 -12.03 10.46 -47.17
C GLY A 256 -10.50 10.60 -47.27
N ASP A 257 -10.01 11.82 -47.47
CA ASP A 257 -8.57 12.14 -47.48
C ASP A 257 -7.97 12.40 -46.08
N LEU A 258 -8.81 12.53 -45.03
CA LEU A 258 -8.34 12.81 -43.67
C LEU A 258 -7.93 11.51 -42.95
N PHE A 259 -6.68 11.46 -42.50
CA PHE A 259 -6.19 10.42 -41.59
C PHE A 259 -6.12 10.96 -40.15
N MET A 260 -6.83 10.31 -39.23
CA MET A 260 -6.83 10.65 -37.80
C MET A 260 -6.09 9.55 -37.03
N SER A 261 -4.90 9.86 -36.52
CA SER A 261 -4.13 8.89 -35.74
C SER A 261 -4.76 8.68 -34.35
N PHE A 262 -4.63 7.48 -33.78
CA PHE A 262 -5.12 7.22 -32.42
C PHE A 262 -4.42 8.11 -31.37
N LYS A 263 -3.19 8.56 -31.64
CA LYS A 263 -2.46 9.53 -30.83
C LYS A 263 -3.04 10.95 -30.94
N SER A 264 -3.57 11.34 -32.10
CA SER A 264 -4.28 12.61 -32.29
C SER A 264 -5.57 12.62 -31.49
N ILE A 265 -6.40 11.59 -31.65
CA ILE A 265 -7.68 11.43 -30.93
C ILE A 265 -7.45 11.47 -29.41
N PHE A 266 -6.43 10.75 -28.91
CA PHE A 266 -6.05 10.78 -27.51
C PHE A 266 -5.58 12.17 -27.04
N GLN A 267 -4.80 12.89 -27.84
CA GLN A 267 -4.36 14.23 -27.48
C GLN A 267 -5.53 15.23 -27.42
N ASP A 268 -6.51 15.12 -28.33
CA ASP A 268 -7.71 15.95 -28.32
C ASP A 268 -8.59 15.66 -27.11
N VAL A 269 -8.77 14.39 -26.73
CA VAL A 269 -9.47 13.98 -25.50
C VAL A 269 -8.75 14.55 -24.27
N ARG A 270 -7.43 14.36 -24.16
CA ARG A 270 -6.60 14.94 -23.07
C ARG A 270 -6.76 16.45 -22.98
N ASN A 271 -6.67 17.15 -24.11
CA ASN A 271 -6.84 18.60 -24.20
C ASN A 271 -8.25 19.04 -23.77
N ALA A 272 -9.29 18.28 -24.14
CA ALA A 272 -10.66 18.55 -23.74
C ALA A 272 -10.90 18.30 -22.24
N VAL A 273 -10.32 17.24 -21.67
CA VAL A 273 -10.34 16.95 -20.22
C VAL A 273 -9.64 18.07 -19.45
N ASP A 274 -8.41 18.43 -19.83
CA ASP A 274 -7.66 19.51 -19.16
C ASP A 274 -8.36 20.87 -19.31
N TRP A 275 -8.99 21.14 -20.45
CA TRP A 275 -9.83 22.33 -20.62
C TRP A 275 -11.04 22.31 -19.68
N VAL A 276 -11.78 21.20 -19.58
CA VAL A 276 -12.95 21.05 -18.69
C VAL A 276 -12.57 21.19 -17.20
N HIS A 277 -11.39 20.72 -16.79
CA HIS A 277 -10.91 20.85 -15.41
C HIS A 277 -10.33 22.24 -15.05
N ILE A 278 -9.74 22.96 -16.01
CA ILE A 278 -9.02 24.22 -15.76
C ILE A 278 -9.86 25.46 -16.12
N GLN A 279 -10.62 25.41 -17.21
CA GLN A 279 -11.33 26.56 -17.79
C GLN A 279 -12.85 26.34 -17.94
N GLY A 280 -13.30 25.10 -18.05
CA GLY A 280 -14.69 24.73 -18.28
C GLY A 280 -15.52 24.59 -17.01
N ASP A 281 -16.81 24.29 -17.22
CA ASP A 281 -17.83 24.42 -16.19
C ASP A 281 -17.82 23.35 -15.09
N LEU A 282 -16.97 22.32 -15.15
CA LEU A 282 -16.99 21.19 -14.20
C LEU A 282 -16.96 21.65 -12.75
N LYS A 283 -16.04 22.54 -12.38
CA LYS A 283 -15.96 23.13 -11.04
C LYS A 283 -17.19 23.95 -10.69
N SER A 284 -17.77 24.64 -11.67
CA SER A 284 -18.94 25.52 -11.48
C SER A 284 -20.21 24.69 -11.22
N GLU A 285 -20.48 23.66 -12.02
CA GLU A 285 -21.60 22.74 -11.80
C GLU A 285 -21.43 21.94 -10.50
N THR A 286 -20.20 21.51 -10.19
CA THR A 286 -19.88 20.85 -8.92
C THR A 286 -20.27 21.71 -7.71
N ILE A 287 -19.90 23.00 -7.74
CA ILE A 287 -20.23 23.96 -6.66
C ILE A 287 -21.74 24.25 -6.60
N LYS A 288 -22.48 24.19 -7.71
CA LYS A 288 -23.94 24.38 -7.73
C LYS A 288 -24.70 23.25 -7.04
N ASN A 289 -24.21 22.00 -7.10
CA ASN A 289 -24.88 20.85 -6.48
C ASN A 289 -23.92 19.92 -5.72
N LEU A 290 -23.25 20.46 -4.69
CA LEU A 290 -22.28 19.71 -3.87
C LEU A 290 -22.89 18.46 -3.21
N ASP A 291 -24.18 18.49 -2.86
CA ASP A 291 -24.88 17.33 -2.30
C ASP A 291 -25.13 16.20 -3.31
N GLU A 292 -25.10 16.45 -4.62
CA GLU A 292 -25.12 15.40 -5.65
C GLU A 292 -23.73 14.80 -5.88
N TYR A 293 -22.67 15.62 -5.81
CA TYR A 293 -21.34 15.25 -6.29
C TYR A 293 -20.29 14.94 -5.24
N VAL A 294 -20.42 15.41 -3.99
CA VAL A 294 -19.38 15.24 -2.94
C VAL A 294 -19.94 14.46 -1.76
N LYS A 295 -19.20 13.47 -1.24
CA LYS A 295 -19.53 12.79 0.02
C LYS A 295 -19.10 13.64 1.21
N LYS A 296 -19.93 13.67 2.24
CA LYS A 296 -19.77 14.49 3.45
C LYS A 296 -19.86 13.57 4.67
N ASP A 297 -18.91 13.66 5.59
CA ASP A 297 -18.78 12.75 6.74
C ASP A 297 -18.54 13.56 8.02
N GLU A 298 -19.49 13.45 8.96
CA GLU A 298 -19.50 14.17 10.25
C GLU A 298 -18.27 13.86 11.14
N ARG A 299 -17.53 12.79 10.84
CA ARG A 299 -16.36 12.36 11.61
C ARG A 299 -15.08 13.10 11.20
N LEU A 300 -15.06 13.80 10.06
CA LEU A 300 -13.87 14.51 9.56
C LEU A 300 -13.39 15.63 10.52
N PRO A 301 -14.23 16.57 10.99
CA PRO A 301 -13.81 17.60 11.94
C PRO A 301 -13.26 17.01 13.25
N MET A 302 -13.94 15.97 13.76
CA MET A 302 -13.54 15.22 14.95
C MET A 302 -12.16 14.57 14.78
N PHE A 303 -11.92 13.93 13.63
CA PHE A 303 -10.68 13.22 13.35
C PHE A 303 -9.46 14.14 13.24
N LEU A 304 -9.56 15.27 12.52
CA LEU A 304 -8.44 16.22 12.42
C LEU A 304 -8.10 16.87 13.75
N THR A 305 -9.10 17.17 14.59
CA THR A 305 -8.86 17.63 15.96
C THR A 305 -8.14 16.57 16.79
N ARG A 306 -8.52 15.28 16.70
CA ARG A 306 -7.81 14.21 17.42
C ARG A 306 -6.34 14.07 17.05
N ILE A 307 -5.96 14.26 15.78
CA ILE A 307 -4.53 14.28 15.38
C ILE A 307 -3.79 15.41 16.12
N ARG A 308 -4.41 16.58 16.24
CA ARG A 308 -3.78 17.76 16.88
C ARG A 308 -3.80 17.67 18.41
N GLU A 309 -4.79 17.00 18.98
CA GLU A 309 -4.81 16.60 20.40
C GLU A 309 -3.68 15.59 20.72
N SER A 310 -3.17 14.82 19.74
CA SER A 310 -2.00 13.96 19.92
C SER A 310 -0.65 14.69 19.82
N GLY A 311 -0.66 16.02 19.68
CA GLY A 311 0.56 16.84 19.52
C GLY A 311 1.15 16.87 18.11
N ALA A 312 0.58 16.13 17.15
CA ALA A 312 1.00 16.18 15.76
C ALA A 312 0.39 17.39 15.01
N LYS A 313 1.10 17.88 13.99
CA LYS A 313 0.63 18.98 13.12
C LYS A 313 -0.12 18.43 11.91
N VAL A 314 -1.13 19.15 11.45
CA VAL A 314 -1.93 18.77 10.25
C VAL A 314 -1.69 19.77 9.12
N PHE A 315 -1.51 19.31 7.88
CA PHE A 315 -1.40 20.19 6.71
C PHE A 315 -2.23 19.73 5.51
N LEU A 316 -2.71 20.70 4.73
CA LEU A 316 -3.32 20.46 3.41
C LEU A 316 -2.28 20.77 2.33
N LEU A 317 -2.14 19.90 1.34
CA LEU A 317 -1.27 20.06 0.17
C LEU A 317 -2.00 19.54 -1.07
N THR A 318 -2.66 20.43 -1.80
CA THR A 318 -3.52 20.08 -2.93
C THR A 318 -3.11 20.74 -4.25
N ASN A 319 -3.46 20.09 -5.36
CA ASN A 319 -3.32 20.65 -6.71
C ASN A 319 -4.45 21.62 -7.07
N SER A 320 -5.57 21.59 -6.37
CA SER A 320 -6.69 22.51 -6.58
C SER A 320 -6.36 23.95 -6.16
N GLU A 321 -7.04 24.91 -6.79
CA GLU A 321 -6.88 26.35 -6.54
C GLU A 321 -7.63 26.79 -5.27
N TYR A 322 -7.28 27.94 -4.68
CA TYR A 322 -7.90 28.39 -3.44
C TYR A 322 -9.42 28.56 -3.52
N CYS A 323 -9.95 29.19 -4.57
CA CYS A 323 -11.38 29.48 -4.68
C CYS A 323 -12.24 28.20 -4.76
N PHE A 324 -11.75 27.14 -5.40
CA PHE A 324 -12.41 25.83 -5.42
C PHE A 324 -12.23 25.11 -4.07
N THR A 325 -11.00 25.10 -3.55
CA THR A 325 -10.65 24.48 -2.25
C THR A 325 -11.50 25.04 -1.12
N ASP A 326 -11.66 26.36 -1.02
CA ASP A 326 -12.43 27.00 0.06
C ASP A 326 -13.92 26.66 0.00
N LYS A 327 -14.48 26.43 -1.20
CA LYS A 327 -15.87 25.99 -1.38
C LYS A 327 -16.06 24.52 -0.98
N ILE A 328 -15.23 23.62 -1.50
CA ILE A 328 -15.27 22.19 -1.17
C ILE A 328 -15.03 21.98 0.33
N MET A 329 -13.99 22.59 0.89
CA MET A 329 -13.65 22.46 2.31
C MET A 329 -14.66 23.15 3.23
N THR A 330 -15.32 24.24 2.81
CA THR A 330 -16.45 24.78 3.59
C THR A 330 -17.61 23.79 3.63
N TYR A 331 -18.00 23.21 2.49
CA TYR A 331 -19.07 22.20 2.45
C TYR A 331 -18.76 20.95 3.28
N LEU A 332 -17.52 20.45 3.23
CA LEU A 332 -17.07 19.28 4.01
C LEU A 332 -17.08 19.51 5.54
N PHE A 333 -17.04 20.76 6.00
CA PHE A 333 -17.03 21.13 7.43
C PHE A 333 -18.32 21.84 7.87
N ASP A 334 -19.27 22.04 6.96
CA ASP A 334 -20.57 22.67 7.20
C ASP A 334 -21.51 21.73 8.00
N PHE A 335 -21.23 21.66 9.30
CA PHE A 335 -22.03 21.01 10.33
C PHE A 335 -22.41 22.05 11.39
N PRO A 336 -23.53 21.87 12.12
CA PRO A 336 -23.97 22.80 13.17
C PRO A 336 -23.05 22.81 14.40
N HIS A 337 -22.04 21.95 14.46
CA HIS A 337 -21.11 21.76 15.57
C HIS A 337 -19.65 21.79 15.09
N GLY A 338 -18.72 21.86 16.05
CA GLY A 338 -17.27 21.76 15.83
C GLY A 338 -16.79 20.30 15.73
N ALA A 339 -15.65 20.00 16.35
CA ALA A 339 -15.08 18.65 16.40
C ALA A 339 -15.81 17.70 17.36
N ARG A 340 -16.70 18.25 18.19
CA ARG A 340 -17.59 17.55 19.13
C ARG A 340 -18.97 18.21 19.07
N LEU A 341 -20.03 17.48 19.41
CA LEU A 341 -21.42 17.95 19.30
C LEU A 341 -21.74 19.16 20.20
N ASP A 342 -20.95 19.36 21.25
CA ASP A 342 -21.01 20.47 22.22
C ASP A 342 -20.15 21.69 21.82
N GLU A 343 -19.29 21.57 20.81
CA GLU A 343 -18.51 22.69 20.29
C GLU A 343 -19.28 23.48 19.21
N PRO A 344 -19.13 24.82 19.14
CA PRO A 344 -19.65 25.59 18.01
C PRO A 344 -18.92 25.25 16.71
N HIS A 345 -19.61 25.42 15.59
CA HIS A 345 -19.02 25.34 14.24
C HIS A 345 -17.73 26.16 14.12
N ARG A 346 -16.72 25.61 13.43
CA ARG A 346 -15.42 26.25 13.18
C ARG A 346 -15.09 26.23 11.70
N ASN A 347 -14.49 27.31 11.19
CA ASN A 347 -14.03 27.37 9.81
C ASN A 347 -12.98 26.28 9.53
N TRP A 348 -13.08 25.62 8.38
CA TRP A 348 -12.21 24.51 7.97
C TRP A 348 -10.71 24.84 8.09
N LYS A 349 -10.30 26.09 7.84
CA LYS A 349 -8.90 26.53 7.90
C LYS A 349 -8.28 26.37 9.30
N SER A 350 -9.09 26.42 10.37
CA SER A 350 -8.63 26.28 11.76
C SER A 350 -8.21 24.85 12.14
N TYR A 351 -8.57 23.85 11.34
CA TYR A 351 -8.19 22.44 11.53
C TYR A 351 -6.80 22.10 10.97
N PHE A 352 -6.17 23.02 10.23
CA PHE A 352 -4.87 22.85 9.60
C PHE A 352 -3.84 23.83 10.18
N ASP A 353 -2.64 23.36 10.48
CA ASP A 353 -1.52 24.18 10.92
C ASP A 353 -0.76 24.81 9.73
N THR A 354 -0.94 24.28 8.52
CA THR A 354 -0.48 24.90 7.25
C THR A 354 -1.37 24.45 6.08
N ILE A 355 -1.63 25.34 5.13
CA ILE A 355 -2.48 25.09 3.96
C ILE A 355 -1.73 25.50 2.69
N VAL A 356 -1.55 24.56 1.76
CA VAL A 356 -0.92 24.77 0.45
C VAL A 356 -1.87 24.33 -0.67
N VAL A 357 -2.22 25.27 -1.55
CA VAL A 357 -2.99 25.08 -2.78
C VAL A 357 -2.07 25.20 -4.01
N ASP A 358 -2.59 24.92 -5.21
CA ASP A 358 -1.86 25.02 -6.48
C ASP A 358 -0.50 24.26 -6.49
N ALA A 359 -0.36 23.17 -5.72
CA ALA A 359 0.93 22.55 -5.45
C ALA A 359 1.63 21.98 -6.71
N ARG A 360 0.86 21.68 -7.78
CA ARG A 360 1.33 21.09 -9.05
C ARG A 360 2.10 19.77 -8.87
N LYS A 361 1.74 18.96 -7.87
CA LYS A 361 2.22 17.57 -7.72
C LYS A 361 2.05 16.83 -9.05
N PRO A 362 3.07 16.14 -9.58
CA PRO A 362 4.32 15.73 -8.92
C PRO A 362 5.45 16.76 -8.87
N LEU A 363 5.34 17.92 -9.55
CA LEU A 363 6.41 18.93 -9.65
C LEU A 363 6.89 19.39 -8.27
N PHE A 364 5.96 19.56 -7.32
CA PHE A 364 6.21 19.89 -5.92
C PHE A 364 7.34 19.08 -5.27
N PHE A 365 7.40 17.76 -5.55
CA PHE A 365 8.39 16.87 -4.92
C PHE A 365 9.78 16.95 -5.57
N GLY A 366 9.87 17.52 -6.78
CA GLY A 366 11.11 17.87 -7.48
C GLY A 366 11.52 19.32 -7.19
N GLU A 367 11.60 20.13 -8.25
CA GLU A 367 11.93 21.57 -8.19
C GLU A 367 10.81 22.45 -7.63
N GLY A 368 9.55 22.03 -7.78
CA GLY A 368 8.37 22.79 -7.36
C GLY A 368 8.18 24.11 -8.11
N THR A 369 7.72 25.13 -7.39
CA THR A 369 7.46 26.49 -7.89
C THR A 369 7.75 27.53 -6.79
N ILE A 370 7.64 28.83 -7.12
CA ILE A 370 7.80 29.91 -6.13
C ILE A 370 6.64 29.86 -5.13
N LEU A 371 6.95 29.73 -3.83
CA LEU A 371 5.96 29.80 -2.75
C LEU A 371 5.40 31.23 -2.62
N ARG A 372 4.08 31.36 -2.73
CA ARG A 372 3.35 32.62 -2.58
C ARG A 372 2.29 32.51 -1.47
N GLN A 373 1.86 33.66 -0.95
CA GLN A 373 0.72 33.75 -0.05
C GLN A 373 -0.54 34.13 -0.84
N VAL A 374 -1.66 33.47 -0.55
CA VAL A 374 -2.98 33.82 -1.10
C VAL A 374 -3.59 34.94 -0.26
N ASP A 375 -4.25 35.90 -0.90
CA ASP A 375 -5.23 36.75 -0.24
C ASP A 375 -6.57 36.01 -0.17
N THR A 376 -6.95 35.58 1.03
CA THR A 376 -8.17 34.81 1.28
C THR A 376 -9.46 35.61 1.08
N THR A 377 -9.39 36.93 0.85
CA THR A 377 -10.57 37.78 0.57
C THR A 377 -10.87 37.92 -0.92
N THR A 378 -9.84 37.94 -1.77
CA THR A 378 -9.97 38.06 -3.24
C THR A 378 -9.68 36.76 -3.98
N GLY A 379 -9.05 35.78 -3.33
CA GLY A 379 -8.49 34.57 -3.94
C GLY A 379 -7.21 34.81 -4.76
N ALA A 380 -6.74 36.04 -4.89
CA ALA A 380 -5.56 36.37 -5.67
C ALA A 380 -4.25 36.02 -4.95
N LEU A 381 -3.19 35.75 -5.73
CA LEU A 381 -1.85 35.58 -5.19
C LEU A 381 -1.23 36.95 -4.88
N LYS A 382 -0.77 37.16 -3.65
CA LYS A 382 -0.11 38.41 -3.25
C LYS A 382 1.18 38.62 -4.06
N ILE A 383 1.46 39.87 -4.39
CA ILE A 383 2.65 40.24 -5.19
C ILE A 383 3.89 40.20 -4.30
N GLY A 384 4.59 39.07 -4.32
CA GLY A 384 5.86 38.86 -3.63
C GLY A 384 6.13 37.38 -3.34
N THR A 385 7.40 37.00 -3.20
CA THR A 385 7.79 35.70 -2.64
C THR A 385 7.59 35.74 -1.13
N HIS A 386 7.04 34.67 -0.54
CA HIS A 386 6.90 34.61 0.91
C HIS A 386 8.25 34.27 1.58
N MET A 387 8.94 35.29 2.09
CA MET A 387 10.25 35.18 2.74
C MET A 387 10.19 35.00 4.27
N GLY A 388 9.01 34.73 4.84
CA GLY A 388 8.79 34.61 6.28
C GLY A 388 8.53 33.17 6.77
N PRO A 389 8.43 32.94 8.09
CA PRO A 389 7.94 31.69 8.64
C PRO A 389 6.45 31.49 8.31
N LEU A 390 6.00 30.24 8.22
CA LEU A 390 4.60 29.92 7.97
C LEU A 390 3.72 30.42 9.13
N GLN A 391 2.64 31.13 8.78
CA GLN A 391 1.70 31.70 9.74
C GLN A 391 0.41 30.88 9.80
N LYS A 392 -0.16 30.73 11.00
CA LYS A 392 -1.45 30.04 11.20
C LYS A 392 -2.57 30.75 10.43
N GLU A 393 -3.52 29.95 9.93
CA GLU A 393 -4.69 30.38 9.15
C GLU A 393 -4.38 31.13 7.84
N GLN A 394 -3.11 31.28 7.47
CA GLN A 394 -2.70 31.76 6.16
C GLN A 394 -2.67 30.61 5.14
N VAL A 395 -3.06 30.93 3.91
CA VAL A 395 -3.05 30.00 2.78
C VAL A 395 -1.89 30.34 1.86
N TYR A 396 -1.18 29.30 1.42
CA TYR A 396 -0.02 29.38 0.54
C TYR A 396 -0.32 28.71 -0.80
N SER A 397 0.36 29.14 -1.86
CA SER A 397 0.19 28.64 -3.23
C SER A 397 1.54 28.25 -3.81
N GLY A 398 1.58 27.09 -4.47
CA GLY A 398 2.79 26.53 -5.09
C GLY A 398 3.83 26.07 -4.09
N GLY A 399 5.09 26.50 -4.26
CA GLY A 399 6.23 26.06 -3.45
C GLY A 399 6.86 24.76 -3.92
N SER A 400 7.80 24.23 -3.13
CA SER A 400 8.43 22.93 -3.31
C SER A 400 8.50 22.17 -1.99
N CYS A 401 8.64 20.85 -2.07
CA CYS A 401 8.68 19.97 -0.91
C CYS A 401 9.86 20.26 0.02
N ASP A 402 11.00 20.72 -0.51
CA ASP A 402 12.17 21.06 0.32
C ASP A 402 11.91 22.32 1.16
N VAL A 403 11.52 23.41 0.51
CA VAL A 403 11.18 24.68 1.18
C VAL A 403 10.03 24.48 2.18
N PHE A 404 9.03 23.66 1.82
CA PHE A 404 7.93 23.32 2.72
C PHE A 404 8.41 22.52 3.96
N THR A 405 9.23 21.49 3.74
CA THR A 405 9.76 20.61 4.82
C THR A 405 10.66 21.39 5.79
N GLU A 406 11.49 22.29 5.26
CA GLU A 406 12.32 23.22 6.03
C GLU A 406 11.45 24.18 6.87
N LEU A 407 10.47 24.84 6.25
CA LEU A 407 9.60 25.81 6.93
C LEU A 407 8.71 25.22 8.04
N ILE A 408 8.29 23.95 7.93
CA ILE A 408 7.52 23.27 8.99
C ILE A 408 8.40 22.60 10.07
N GLY A 409 9.70 22.42 9.77
CA GLY A 409 10.68 21.77 10.64
C GLY A 409 10.58 20.24 10.68
N ALA A 410 10.19 19.59 9.57
CA ALA A 410 10.02 18.13 9.50
C ALA A 410 11.27 17.42 8.98
N LYS A 411 11.49 16.16 9.38
CA LYS A 411 12.35 15.20 8.67
C LYS A 411 11.47 14.24 7.87
N GLY A 412 12.00 13.67 6.78
CA GLY A 412 11.19 12.87 5.84
C GLY A 412 10.36 11.76 6.49
N LYS A 413 10.91 11.03 7.47
CA LYS A 413 10.21 9.95 8.19
C LYS A 413 9.15 10.44 9.19
N ASP A 414 9.17 11.72 9.59
CA ASP A 414 8.20 12.32 10.53
C ASP A 414 6.84 12.60 9.85
N VAL A 415 6.77 12.55 8.52
CA VAL A 415 5.60 12.93 7.70
C VAL A 415 4.85 11.69 7.22
N LEU A 416 3.55 11.60 7.52
CA LEU A 416 2.61 10.71 6.84
C LEU A 416 1.77 11.52 5.84
N TYR A 417 1.98 11.27 4.54
CA TYR A 417 1.20 11.90 3.49
C TYR A 417 0.11 10.96 2.96
N VAL A 418 -1.11 11.49 2.86
CA VAL A 418 -2.35 10.82 2.51
C VAL A 418 -2.86 11.36 1.17
N GLY A 419 -3.10 10.48 0.19
CA GLY A 419 -3.55 10.85 -1.15
C GLY A 419 -4.04 9.65 -1.97
N ASP A 420 -4.82 9.88 -3.02
CA ASP A 420 -5.31 8.83 -3.94
C ASP A 420 -4.36 8.58 -5.13
N HIS A 421 -3.53 9.58 -5.49
CA HIS A 421 -2.76 9.56 -6.72
C HIS A 421 -1.43 8.82 -6.53
N ILE A 422 -1.46 7.51 -6.82
CA ILE A 422 -0.32 6.58 -6.69
C ILE A 422 1.01 7.08 -7.28
N PHE A 423 0.99 7.83 -8.40
CA PHE A 423 2.19 8.42 -8.99
C PHE A 423 2.52 9.81 -8.42
N GLY A 424 1.55 10.73 -8.45
CA GLY A 424 1.71 12.13 -8.05
C GLY A 424 2.11 12.30 -6.58
N ASP A 425 1.43 11.58 -5.70
CA ASP A 425 1.53 11.73 -4.25
C ASP A 425 2.47 10.71 -3.63
N ILE A 426 2.24 9.44 -3.95
CA ILE A 426 2.81 8.31 -3.21
C ILE A 426 4.21 7.95 -3.75
N LEU A 427 4.33 7.69 -5.05
CA LEU A 427 5.61 7.28 -5.66
C LEU A 427 6.69 8.36 -5.54
N LYS A 428 6.33 9.63 -5.78
CA LYS A 428 7.31 10.74 -5.82
C LYS A 428 7.75 11.19 -4.43
N SER A 429 6.84 11.35 -3.47
CA SER A 429 7.21 11.63 -2.08
C SER A 429 8.07 10.51 -1.47
N LYS A 430 7.71 9.25 -1.73
CA LYS A 430 8.46 8.09 -1.22
C LYS A 430 9.86 7.99 -1.80
N LYS A 431 10.01 8.10 -3.13
CA LYS A 431 11.32 7.94 -3.81
C LYS A 431 12.28 9.09 -3.57
N ILE A 432 11.79 10.32 -3.50
CA ILE A 432 12.67 11.51 -3.51
C ILE A 432 12.93 12.00 -2.07
N ARG A 433 11.92 11.96 -1.19
CA ARG A 433 11.97 12.62 0.15
C ARG A 433 11.76 11.65 1.33
N GLY A 434 11.54 10.37 1.08
CA GLY A 434 11.45 9.33 2.11
C GLY A 434 10.21 9.41 3.01
N TRP A 435 9.18 10.17 2.61
CA TRP A 435 7.93 10.33 3.37
C TRP A 435 7.25 8.97 3.67
N ARG A 436 6.49 8.90 4.76
CA ARG A 436 5.56 7.79 5.01
C ARG A 436 4.31 8.04 4.18
N THR A 437 3.69 6.97 3.68
CA THR A 437 2.68 7.09 2.62
C THR A 437 1.43 6.27 2.91
N PHE A 438 0.26 6.91 2.81
CA PHE A 438 -1.05 6.29 2.96
C PHE A 438 -1.87 6.51 1.68
N LEU A 439 -2.07 5.45 0.90
CA LEU A 439 -2.84 5.52 -0.34
C LEU A 439 -4.33 5.31 -0.08
N ILE A 440 -5.16 6.21 -0.60
CA ILE A 440 -6.61 6.07 -0.60
C ILE A 440 -7.07 5.42 -1.92
N VAL A 441 -7.88 4.37 -1.80
CA VAL A 441 -8.42 3.58 -2.92
C VAL A 441 -9.92 3.38 -2.69
N PRO A 442 -10.78 4.36 -3.04
CA PRO A 442 -12.23 4.26 -2.81
C PRO A 442 -12.87 3.00 -3.40
N GLU A 443 -12.34 2.50 -4.51
CA GLU A 443 -12.80 1.26 -5.16
C GLU A 443 -12.65 0.01 -4.27
N LEU A 444 -11.78 0.07 -3.26
CA LEU A 444 -11.48 -1.04 -2.35
C LEU A 444 -12.71 -1.54 -1.58
N VAL A 445 -13.74 -0.70 -1.37
CA VAL A 445 -15.01 -1.14 -0.75
C VAL A 445 -15.70 -2.20 -1.61
N GLN A 446 -15.82 -1.94 -2.91
CA GLN A 446 -16.45 -2.85 -3.86
C GLN A 446 -15.57 -4.06 -4.15
N GLU A 447 -14.24 -3.86 -4.28
CA GLU A 447 -13.28 -4.96 -4.41
C GLU A 447 -13.36 -5.95 -3.24
N LEU A 448 -13.42 -5.46 -1.98
CA LEU A 448 -13.51 -6.31 -0.79
C LEU A 448 -14.86 -7.05 -0.69
N HIS A 449 -15.96 -6.44 -1.12
CA HIS A 449 -17.26 -7.10 -1.22
C HIS A 449 -17.23 -8.22 -2.25
N VAL A 450 -16.85 -7.93 -3.51
CA VAL A 450 -16.76 -8.95 -4.57
C VAL A 450 -15.75 -10.05 -4.23
N TRP A 451 -14.61 -9.72 -3.62
CA TRP A 451 -13.61 -10.69 -3.15
C TRP A 451 -14.19 -11.67 -2.11
N THR A 452 -15.03 -11.17 -1.21
CA THR A 452 -15.70 -11.98 -0.17
C THR A 452 -16.81 -12.84 -0.79
N ASP A 453 -17.72 -12.22 -1.55
CA ASP A 453 -18.87 -12.88 -2.19
C ASP A 453 -18.46 -13.92 -3.24
N LYS A 454 -17.31 -13.74 -3.91
CA LYS A 454 -16.81 -14.63 -4.97
C LYS A 454 -15.58 -15.44 -4.54
N CYS A 455 -15.29 -15.53 -3.24
CA CYS A 455 -14.17 -16.31 -2.70
C CYS A 455 -14.08 -17.76 -3.23
N GLN A 456 -15.22 -18.37 -3.56
CA GLN A 456 -15.29 -19.71 -4.18
C GLN A 456 -14.56 -19.79 -5.54
N LEU A 457 -14.68 -18.76 -6.39
CA LEU A 457 -13.99 -18.72 -7.69
C LEU A 457 -12.47 -18.58 -7.51
N PHE A 458 -12.02 -17.84 -6.48
CA PHE A 458 -10.60 -17.74 -6.17
C PHE A 458 -10.05 -19.06 -5.61
N ALA A 459 -10.80 -19.76 -4.75
CA ALA A 459 -10.43 -21.08 -4.25
C ALA A 459 -10.41 -22.15 -5.37
N GLU A 460 -11.36 -22.10 -6.31
CA GLU A 460 -11.36 -22.94 -7.51
C GLU A 460 -10.11 -22.68 -8.37
N LEU A 461 -9.78 -21.40 -8.63
CA LEU A 461 -8.59 -21.01 -9.39
C LEU A 461 -7.29 -21.49 -8.70
N GLN A 462 -7.18 -21.32 -7.38
CA GLN A 462 -6.04 -21.79 -6.60
C GLN A 462 -5.92 -23.32 -6.64
N SER A 463 -7.04 -24.06 -6.59
CA SER A 463 -7.04 -25.52 -6.73
C SER A 463 -6.58 -25.97 -8.12
N LEU A 464 -7.00 -25.26 -9.18
CA LEU A 464 -6.57 -25.53 -10.56
C LEU A 464 -5.07 -25.25 -10.77
N ASP A 465 -4.53 -24.16 -10.21
CA ASP A 465 -3.10 -23.85 -10.23
C ASP A 465 -2.27 -24.87 -9.42
N VAL A 466 -2.78 -25.38 -8.29
CA VAL A 466 -2.14 -26.48 -7.54
C VAL A 466 -2.12 -27.78 -8.35
N MET A 467 -3.25 -28.18 -8.95
CA MET A 467 -3.29 -29.38 -9.81
C MET A 467 -2.34 -29.27 -10.99
N LEU A 468 -2.19 -28.08 -11.58
CA LEU A 468 -1.20 -27.83 -12.64
C LEU A 468 0.23 -28.07 -12.14
N GLY A 469 0.55 -27.62 -10.92
CA GLY A 469 1.83 -27.90 -10.27
C GLY A 469 2.06 -29.39 -10.02
N GLU A 470 1.03 -30.11 -9.54
CA GLU A 470 1.14 -31.56 -9.26
C GLU A 470 1.41 -32.40 -10.52
N MET A 471 0.86 -32.02 -11.67
CA MET A 471 1.12 -32.68 -12.95
C MET A 471 2.59 -32.61 -13.42
N TYR A 472 3.36 -31.60 -12.96
CA TYR A 472 4.79 -31.45 -13.27
C TYR A 472 5.73 -31.87 -12.13
N LYS A 473 5.22 -32.01 -10.90
CA LYS A 473 5.96 -32.22 -9.64
C LYS A 473 6.99 -33.35 -9.65
N ASN A 474 6.70 -34.45 -10.34
CA ASN A 474 7.55 -35.65 -10.40
C ASN A 474 8.29 -35.78 -11.74
N LEU A 475 8.19 -34.79 -12.63
CA LEU A 475 8.83 -34.83 -13.95
C LEU A 475 10.22 -34.20 -13.88
N ASP A 476 11.18 -34.81 -14.56
CA ASP A 476 12.58 -34.40 -14.58
C ASP A 476 13.09 -34.11 -16.00
N SER A 477 14.38 -33.78 -16.14
CA SER A 477 15.00 -33.51 -17.44
C SER A 477 15.17 -34.75 -18.34
N SER A 478 14.87 -35.97 -17.85
CA SER A 478 14.81 -37.19 -18.65
C SER A 478 13.42 -37.45 -19.25
N THR A 479 12.39 -36.78 -18.73
CA THR A 479 11.00 -36.96 -19.11
C THR A 479 10.74 -36.44 -20.52
N LYS A 480 10.35 -37.34 -21.44
CA LYS A 480 10.11 -37.02 -22.87
C LYS A 480 8.64 -36.74 -23.20
N GLU A 481 7.72 -37.37 -22.48
CA GLU A 481 6.28 -37.18 -22.67
C GLU A 481 5.80 -35.96 -21.89
N LYS A 482 4.96 -35.14 -22.54
CA LYS A 482 4.40 -33.92 -21.92
C LYS A 482 2.97 -34.21 -21.47
N PRO A 483 2.60 -33.93 -20.21
CA PRO A 483 1.24 -34.18 -19.75
C PRO A 483 0.24 -33.26 -20.47
N ASP A 484 -0.93 -33.78 -20.84
CA ASP A 484 -1.98 -32.97 -21.47
C ASP A 484 -2.67 -32.06 -20.44
N ILE A 485 -2.32 -30.77 -20.50
CA ILE A 485 -2.90 -29.70 -19.69
C ILE A 485 -3.99 -28.92 -20.44
N SER A 486 -4.46 -29.38 -21.60
CA SER A 486 -5.39 -28.63 -22.45
C SER A 486 -6.73 -28.35 -21.76
N LYS A 487 -7.32 -29.36 -21.10
CA LYS A 487 -8.57 -29.20 -20.33
C LYS A 487 -8.37 -28.23 -19.15
N LEU A 488 -7.30 -28.43 -18.38
CA LEU A 488 -6.97 -27.61 -17.21
C LEU A 488 -6.74 -26.13 -17.58
N ARG A 489 -6.08 -25.87 -18.72
CA ARG A 489 -5.90 -24.52 -19.30
C ARG A 489 -7.18 -23.86 -19.82
N VAL A 490 -8.24 -24.63 -20.08
CA VAL A 490 -9.57 -24.08 -20.36
C VAL A 490 -10.26 -23.74 -19.04
N SER A 491 -10.31 -24.67 -18.08
CA SER A 491 -10.90 -24.42 -16.76
C SER A 491 -10.30 -23.19 -16.04
N ILE A 492 -8.96 -23.06 -16.01
CA ILE A 492 -8.27 -21.89 -15.43
C ILE A 492 -8.72 -20.58 -16.10
N ARG A 493 -8.92 -20.59 -17.43
CA ARG A 493 -9.35 -19.42 -18.21
C ARG A 493 -10.81 -19.07 -17.95
N ASP A 494 -11.68 -20.07 -17.91
CA ASP A 494 -13.11 -19.90 -17.69
C ASP A 494 -13.40 -19.38 -16.28
N VAL A 495 -12.68 -19.89 -15.28
CA VAL A 495 -12.74 -19.40 -13.89
C VAL A 495 -12.16 -17.99 -13.78
N THR A 496 -11.00 -17.72 -14.40
CA THR A 496 -10.43 -16.36 -14.49
C THR A 496 -11.43 -15.37 -15.10
N HIS A 497 -12.08 -15.73 -16.21
CA HIS A 497 -13.04 -14.87 -16.89
C HIS A 497 -14.29 -14.59 -16.05
N LYS A 498 -14.86 -15.63 -15.39
CA LYS A 498 -15.98 -15.47 -14.43
C LYS A 498 -15.60 -14.60 -13.23
N MET A 499 -14.39 -14.77 -12.71
CA MET A 499 -13.90 -14.02 -11.56
C MET A 499 -13.68 -12.54 -11.93
N ASP A 500 -13.01 -12.27 -13.05
CA ASP A 500 -12.75 -10.91 -13.52
C ASP A 500 -14.07 -10.18 -13.82
N LEU A 501 -15.00 -10.79 -14.56
CA LEU A 501 -16.33 -10.22 -14.85
C LEU A 501 -17.19 -9.95 -13.60
N SER A 502 -16.85 -10.51 -12.44
CA SER A 502 -17.57 -10.22 -11.19
C SER A 502 -17.27 -8.82 -10.62
N TYR A 503 -16.22 -8.14 -11.12
CA TYR A 503 -15.86 -6.76 -10.72
C TYR A 503 -16.30 -5.70 -11.74
N GLY A 504 -16.45 -6.07 -13.02
CA GLY A 504 -16.72 -5.18 -14.15
C GLY A 504 -16.14 -5.75 -15.45
N MET A 505 -16.37 -5.09 -16.60
CA MET A 505 -15.95 -5.62 -17.90
C MET A 505 -14.41 -5.74 -18.02
N MET A 506 -13.67 -4.80 -17.43
CA MET A 506 -12.20 -4.84 -17.36
C MET A 506 -11.66 -5.58 -16.12
N GLY A 507 -12.54 -6.04 -15.22
CA GLY A 507 -12.23 -6.77 -13.99
C GLY A 507 -11.40 -6.02 -12.94
N SER A 508 -11.12 -6.68 -11.81
CA SER A 508 -10.50 -6.10 -10.60
C SER A 508 -9.33 -5.13 -10.85
N LEU A 509 -9.33 -4.00 -10.16
CA LEU A 509 -8.23 -3.02 -10.12
C LEU A 509 -6.88 -3.67 -9.78
N PHE A 510 -6.90 -4.70 -8.93
CA PHE A 510 -5.69 -5.33 -8.41
C PHE A 510 -5.21 -6.55 -9.21
N ARG A 511 -6.07 -7.22 -9.98
CA ARG A 511 -5.69 -8.49 -10.65
C ARG A 511 -6.49 -8.82 -11.93
N SER A 512 -5.97 -9.82 -12.66
CA SER A 512 -6.72 -10.62 -13.62
C SER A 512 -6.38 -12.08 -13.35
N GLY A 513 -7.36 -12.87 -12.90
CA GLY A 513 -7.10 -14.21 -12.35
C GLY A 513 -6.08 -14.19 -11.21
N SER A 514 -5.08 -15.09 -11.28
CA SER A 514 -3.97 -15.16 -10.32
C SER A 514 -2.85 -14.12 -10.53
N ARG A 515 -2.96 -13.24 -11.56
CA ARG A 515 -1.92 -12.24 -11.91
C ARG A 515 -2.26 -10.84 -11.40
N GLN A 516 -1.35 -10.24 -10.64
CA GLN A 516 -1.48 -8.85 -10.17
C GLN A 516 -1.33 -7.83 -11.31
N THR A 517 -2.03 -6.70 -11.20
CA THR A 517 -1.89 -5.55 -12.11
C THR A 517 -0.64 -4.72 -11.82
N PHE A 518 -0.24 -3.91 -12.80
CA PHE A 518 0.75 -2.85 -12.61
C PHE A 518 0.39 -1.93 -11.43
N PHE A 519 -0.87 -1.50 -11.33
CA PHE A 519 -1.37 -0.71 -10.19
C PHE A 519 -1.14 -1.42 -8.85
N SER A 520 -1.55 -2.69 -8.70
CA SER A 520 -1.31 -3.48 -7.48
C SER A 520 0.17 -3.51 -7.09
N SER A 521 1.08 -3.69 -8.07
CA SER A 521 2.52 -3.68 -7.81
C SER A 521 3.05 -2.31 -7.35
N GLN A 522 2.44 -1.21 -7.81
CA GLN A 522 2.77 0.13 -7.33
C GLN A 522 2.27 0.36 -5.90
N VAL A 523 1.04 -0.08 -5.56
CA VAL A 523 0.51 0.02 -4.19
C VAL A 523 1.44 -0.69 -3.22
N VAL A 524 1.73 -1.98 -3.47
CA VAL A 524 2.63 -2.78 -2.61
C VAL A 524 4.01 -2.13 -2.47
N ARG A 525 4.57 -1.58 -3.56
CA ARG A 525 5.93 -1.03 -3.57
C ARG A 525 6.08 0.37 -2.97
N TYR A 526 5.05 1.23 -3.03
CA TYR A 526 5.20 2.66 -2.71
C TYR A 526 4.25 3.18 -1.62
N ALA A 527 3.06 2.60 -1.44
CA ALA A 527 2.15 2.93 -0.33
C ALA A 527 2.55 2.10 0.90
N ASP A 528 2.90 2.73 2.02
CA ASP A 528 3.22 1.99 3.26
C ASP A 528 1.94 1.42 3.88
N LEU A 529 0.89 2.24 3.89
CA LEU A 529 -0.48 1.90 4.27
C LEU A 529 -1.43 2.13 3.07
N TYR A 530 -2.54 1.42 3.02
CA TYR A 530 -3.65 1.74 2.10
C TYR A 530 -5.02 1.35 2.68
N ALA A 531 -6.08 2.05 2.28
CA ALA A 531 -7.45 1.82 2.73
C ALA A 531 -8.48 2.40 1.76
N ALA A 532 -9.76 2.09 1.99
CA ALA A 532 -10.88 2.72 1.28
C ALA A 532 -11.04 4.21 1.61
N THR A 533 -10.78 4.59 2.86
CA THR A 533 -10.83 5.98 3.34
C THR A 533 -9.79 6.22 4.44
N PHE A 534 -9.28 7.45 4.52
CA PHE A 534 -8.36 7.88 5.57
C PHE A 534 -9.01 7.86 6.96
N LEU A 535 -10.34 8.02 7.03
CA LEU A 535 -11.12 7.99 8.27
C LEU A 535 -11.04 6.64 9.01
N ASN A 536 -10.55 5.58 8.36
CA ASN A 536 -10.27 4.31 9.05
C ASN A 536 -9.20 4.47 10.16
N LEU A 537 -8.39 5.53 10.15
CA LEU A 537 -7.47 5.85 11.25
C LEU A 537 -8.19 6.16 12.58
N ILE A 538 -9.48 6.53 12.57
CA ILE A 538 -10.28 6.76 13.80
C ILE A 538 -10.31 5.52 14.70
N TYR A 539 -10.17 4.32 14.13
CA TYR A 539 -10.25 3.04 14.84
C TYR A 539 -8.90 2.58 15.44
N TYR A 540 -7.84 3.36 15.29
CA TYR A 540 -6.49 3.05 15.78
C TYR A 540 -5.99 4.16 16.72
N PRO A 541 -5.34 3.85 17.86
CA PRO A 541 -4.70 4.87 18.69
C PRO A 541 -3.46 5.45 17.98
N PHE A 542 -3.08 6.70 18.29
CA PHE A 542 -1.88 7.30 17.70
C PHE A 542 -0.55 6.68 18.17
N SER A 543 -0.56 5.77 19.14
CA SER A 543 0.57 4.87 19.48
C SER A 543 0.47 3.49 18.80
N TYR A 544 -0.34 3.33 17.76
CA TYR A 544 -0.47 2.05 17.07
C TYR A 544 0.75 1.74 16.20
N MET A 545 1.28 0.52 16.34
CA MET A 545 2.27 -0.05 15.45
C MET A 545 1.60 -0.91 14.39
N PHE A 546 1.41 -0.36 13.18
CA PHE A 546 1.14 -1.15 12.00
C PHE A 546 2.35 -2.03 11.72
N ARG A 547 2.14 -3.34 11.51
CA ARG A 547 3.22 -4.30 11.22
C ARG A 547 2.93 -5.05 9.93
N ALA A 548 3.92 -5.09 9.04
CA ALA A 548 3.91 -5.99 7.88
C ALA A 548 4.57 -7.34 8.24
N PRO A 549 4.20 -8.45 7.59
CA PRO A 549 4.99 -9.67 7.66
C PRO A 549 6.35 -9.45 6.98
N ALA A 550 7.40 -10.12 7.47
CA ALA A 550 8.73 -10.05 6.87
C ALA A 550 8.70 -10.61 5.43
N MET A 551 9.28 -9.88 4.48
CA MET A 551 9.36 -10.29 3.07
C MET A 551 10.50 -11.30 2.87
N LEU A 552 10.22 -12.58 3.11
CA LEU A 552 11.16 -13.66 2.85
C LEU A 552 11.40 -13.85 1.33
N MET A 553 12.66 -14.03 0.96
CA MET A 553 13.06 -14.51 -0.36
C MET A 553 12.68 -16.00 -0.51
N PRO A 554 12.44 -16.50 -1.74
CA PRO A 554 11.97 -17.87 -1.94
C PRO A 554 12.83 -18.94 -1.25
N HIS A 555 14.17 -18.80 -1.29
CA HIS A 555 15.09 -19.74 -0.65
C HIS A 555 14.95 -19.78 0.89
N GLU A 556 14.68 -18.63 1.52
CA GLU A 556 14.45 -18.49 2.97
C GLU A 556 13.14 -19.14 3.39
N SER A 557 12.11 -19.09 2.55
CA SER A 557 10.82 -19.74 2.81
C SER A 557 10.81 -21.26 2.55
N THR A 558 11.70 -21.76 1.67
CA THR A 558 11.76 -23.20 1.34
C THR A 558 12.58 -24.05 2.31
N VAL A 559 13.46 -23.45 3.11
CA VAL A 559 14.32 -24.17 4.07
C VAL A 559 13.71 -24.04 5.46
N ALA A 560 13.20 -25.15 6.00
CA ALA A 560 12.81 -25.19 7.40
C ALA A 560 14.04 -25.01 8.31
N HIS A 561 13.96 -24.12 9.31
CA HIS A 561 15.08 -23.78 10.21
C HIS A 561 15.71 -24.99 10.96
N GLU A 562 15.02 -26.13 11.00
CA GLU A 562 15.49 -27.38 11.62
C GLU A 562 16.42 -28.20 10.68
N GLN A 563 16.44 -27.90 9.38
CA GLN A 563 17.28 -28.60 8.40
C GLN A 563 18.73 -28.12 8.49
N ARG A 564 19.52 -28.77 9.34
CA ARG A 564 20.99 -28.68 9.30
C ARG A 564 21.49 -29.17 7.94
N PHE A 565 21.91 -28.23 7.08
CA PHE A 565 22.65 -28.56 5.87
C PHE A 565 23.94 -29.31 6.22
N VAL A 566 23.98 -30.61 5.94
CA VAL A 566 25.23 -31.34 5.80
C VAL A 566 25.87 -30.88 4.50
N MET A 567 26.77 -29.91 4.60
CA MET A 567 27.57 -29.46 3.46
C MET A 567 28.54 -30.56 3.01
N GLU A 568 28.17 -31.32 1.98
CA GLU A 568 29.17 -31.79 1.04
C GLU A 568 29.79 -30.54 0.38
N SER A 569 31.04 -30.25 0.74
CA SER A 569 31.67 -28.93 0.59
C SER A 569 31.49 -28.27 -0.77
N PRO A 570 30.69 -27.20 -0.89
CA PRO A 570 30.75 -26.30 -2.03
C PRO A 570 32.13 -25.64 -2.07
N MET A 571 32.79 -25.62 -3.24
CA MET A 571 34.13 -25.04 -3.41
C MET A 571 34.17 -23.49 -3.41
N ILE A 572 33.27 -22.84 -2.67
CA ILE A 572 33.44 -21.47 -2.17
C ILE A 572 33.06 -21.48 -0.67
N SER A 573 33.99 -21.91 0.19
CA SER A 573 33.82 -21.85 1.65
C SER A 573 34.90 -20.96 2.27
N ARG A 574 34.49 -19.81 2.83
CA ARG A 574 35.32 -18.98 3.71
C ARG A 574 35.21 -19.49 5.14
N SER A 575 35.91 -20.58 5.43
CA SER A 575 35.80 -21.33 6.68
C SER A 575 35.94 -20.47 7.96
N ARG A 576 34.85 -20.38 8.73
CA ARG A 576 34.88 -20.17 10.19
C ARG A 576 34.25 -21.40 10.85
N THR A 577 35.07 -22.39 11.18
CA THR A 577 34.64 -23.54 11.99
C THR A 577 34.44 -23.12 13.44
N PHE A 578 33.18 -23.06 13.89
CA PHE A 578 32.83 -23.06 15.31
C PHE A 578 32.29 -24.44 15.67
N SER A 579 33.12 -25.25 16.32
CA SER A 579 32.69 -26.53 16.89
C SER A 579 31.97 -26.28 18.22
N VAL A 580 30.66 -26.58 18.26
CA VAL A 580 29.92 -26.62 19.52
C VAL A 580 30.48 -27.77 20.36
N ILE A 581 30.97 -27.44 21.55
CA ILE A 581 31.27 -28.40 22.63
C ILE A 581 30.25 -28.13 23.73
N SER A 582 29.70 -29.20 24.30
CA SER A 582 28.64 -29.17 25.31
C SER A 582 29.13 -28.72 26.68
N ASP A 583 28.24 -28.07 27.45
CA ASP A 583 28.46 -27.75 28.85
C ASP A 583 28.51 -29.02 29.72
N GLU A 584 29.71 -29.40 30.19
CA GLU A 584 29.91 -30.06 31.48
C GLU A 584 31.10 -29.38 32.20
N GLU A 585 31.13 -29.45 33.53
CA GLU A 585 31.95 -28.59 34.40
C GLU A 585 33.40 -29.11 34.61
N VAL A 586 34.14 -28.40 35.48
CA VAL A 586 35.33 -28.84 36.25
C VAL A 586 36.73 -28.53 35.66
N LEU A 587 37.28 -27.42 36.18
CA LEU A 587 38.68 -27.15 36.57
C LEU A 587 39.84 -27.16 35.53
N ASP A 588 40.35 -25.94 35.31
CA ASP A 588 41.77 -25.54 35.50
C ASP A 588 42.83 -25.79 34.39
N ASN A 589 43.84 -24.91 34.43
CA ASN A 589 45.17 -24.93 33.80
C ASN A 589 45.34 -24.79 32.26
N ASN A 590 45.84 -23.60 31.89
CA ASN A 590 46.92 -23.35 30.93
C ASN A 590 46.93 -24.06 29.55
N ARG A 591 46.61 -23.32 28.49
CA ARG A 591 47.20 -23.52 27.15
C ARG A 591 47.63 -22.20 26.49
N HIS A 592 48.93 -22.07 26.24
CA HIS A 592 49.49 -20.93 25.50
C HIS A 592 49.00 -20.89 24.05
N HIS A 593 48.37 -19.80 23.63
CA HIS A 593 48.37 -19.41 22.22
C HIS A 593 49.65 -18.65 21.90
N LYS A 594 50.52 -19.26 21.08
CA LYS A 594 51.69 -18.57 20.51
C LYS A 594 51.21 -17.49 19.54
N ILE A 595 51.30 -16.22 19.95
CA ILE A 595 51.26 -15.10 19.02
C ILE A 595 52.51 -15.20 18.14
N VAL A 596 52.33 -15.27 16.82
CA VAL A 596 53.44 -15.21 15.86
C VAL A 596 53.66 -13.75 15.53
N ASP A 597 54.66 -13.14 16.19
CA ASP A 597 55.00 -11.75 15.96
C ASP A 597 55.38 -11.48 14.50
N ARG A 598 54.67 -10.53 13.89
CA ARG A 598 55.05 -9.90 12.62
C ARG A 598 55.09 -8.39 12.82
N GLY A 599 56.17 -7.93 13.43
CA GLY A 599 56.52 -6.52 13.42
C GLY A 599 56.56 -5.97 11.99
N GLN A 600 56.22 -4.70 11.82
CA GLN A 600 56.14 -3.98 10.54
C GLN A 600 54.95 -4.34 9.62
N SER A 601 53.76 -4.57 10.17
CA SER A 601 52.52 -4.20 9.45
C SER A 601 52.27 -2.70 9.65
N GLN A 602 52.30 -1.90 8.57
CA GLN A 602 51.87 -0.50 8.61
C GLN A 602 50.34 -0.33 8.46
N VAL A 603 49.60 -1.41 8.21
CA VAL A 603 48.13 -1.37 8.07
C VAL A 603 47.49 -1.39 9.46
N PRO A 604 46.68 -0.38 9.86
CA PRO A 604 46.13 -0.27 11.22
C PRO A 604 45.24 -1.44 11.63
N HIS A 605 44.41 -1.95 10.72
CA HIS A 605 43.59 -3.15 10.93
C HIS A 605 43.83 -4.12 9.77
N THR A 606 44.42 -5.28 10.05
CA THR A 606 44.72 -6.31 9.03
C THR A 606 43.46 -7.06 8.56
N ARG A 607 42.37 -6.97 9.32
CA ARG A 607 41.02 -7.48 9.04
C ARG A 607 39.99 -6.57 9.73
N PRO A 608 38.75 -6.45 9.23
CA PRO A 608 37.69 -5.81 10.00
C PRO A 608 37.42 -6.59 11.29
N GLU A 609 37.29 -5.87 12.41
CA GLU A 609 36.81 -6.48 13.65
C GLU A 609 35.33 -6.85 13.54
N THR A 610 34.92 -7.89 14.26
CA THR A 610 33.50 -8.25 14.34
C THR A 610 32.84 -7.32 15.37
N PRO A 611 31.73 -6.63 15.05
CA PRO A 611 31.00 -5.81 16.00
C PRO A 611 30.70 -6.57 17.30
N ARG A 612 30.98 -5.94 18.44
CA ARG A 612 30.76 -6.51 19.79
C ARG A 612 29.58 -5.87 20.53
N CYS A 613 29.10 -4.75 20.01
CA CYS A 613 27.87 -4.06 20.38
C CYS A 613 26.88 -4.10 19.21
N LEU A 614 25.63 -3.70 19.45
CA LEU A 614 24.70 -3.36 18.38
C LEU A 614 25.26 -2.14 17.61
N THR A 615 25.30 -2.25 16.29
CA THR A 615 25.81 -1.20 15.38
C THR A 615 24.75 -0.70 14.40
N HIS A 616 23.52 -1.20 14.53
CA HIS A 616 22.37 -0.84 13.73
C HIS A 616 21.13 -1.05 14.58
N ASN A 617 20.32 -0.01 14.71
CA ASN A 617 18.93 -0.12 15.16
C ASN A 617 18.08 -0.20 13.88
N HIS A 618 16.98 -0.96 13.88
CA HIS A 618 16.09 -0.98 12.73
C HIS A 618 15.24 0.30 12.68
N ASP A 619 14.65 0.61 11.53
CA ASP A 619 13.73 1.75 11.34
C ASP A 619 12.44 1.65 12.21
N GLU A 620 12.25 0.53 12.92
CA GLU A 620 11.19 0.29 13.89
C GLU A 620 11.64 0.58 15.34
N ASP A 621 12.95 0.59 15.62
CA ASP A 621 13.57 0.73 16.95
C ASP A 621 14.25 2.10 17.13
N CYS A 622 13.46 3.14 17.39
CA CYS A 622 13.96 4.49 17.68
C CYS A 622 13.50 4.97 19.07
N SER A 623 14.10 4.41 20.12
CA SER A 623 14.16 5.05 21.45
C SER A 623 15.24 6.13 21.45
N ASP A 624 14.98 7.27 22.09
CA ASP A 624 15.85 8.46 22.01
C ASP A 624 17.25 8.26 22.61
N GLU A 625 18.30 8.22 21.78
CA GLU A 625 19.70 8.32 22.20
C GLU A 625 20.09 9.77 22.56
N GLU A 626 19.45 10.33 23.59
CA GLU A 626 19.89 11.57 24.29
C GLU A 626 20.18 11.34 25.79
N SER A 627 20.15 10.10 26.31
CA SER A 627 20.40 9.81 27.74
C SER A 627 21.88 9.76 28.14
N ASP A 628 22.77 9.31 27.25
CA ASP A 628 24.12 8.84 27.61
C ASP A 628 25.21 9.92 27.59
N SER A 629 24.87 11.13 28.05
CA SER A 629 25.81 12.26 28.15
C SER A 629 26.10 12.72 29.60
N LYS A 630 26.01 11.83 30.61
CA LYS A 630 26.26 12.16 32.04
C LYS A 630 27.02 11.10 32.86
N SER A 631 28.16 10.61 32.36
CA SER A 631 29.14 9.86 33.17
C SER A 631 30.56 9.91 32.57
N GLY A 632 31.25 11.06 32.67
CA GLY A 632 32.53 11.25 31.97
C GLY A 632 33.57 12.20 32.57
N GLU A 633 33.31 12.86 33.71
CA GLU A 633 34.28 13.78 34.34
C GLU A 633 34.64 13.35 35.78
N GLU A 634 35.71 12.55 35.92
CA GLU A 634 36.68 12.66 37.02
C GLU A 634 37.86 11.69 36.82
N LYS A 635 39.00 12.20 36.32
CA LYS A 635 40.39 11.91 36.74
C LYS A 635 41.45 12.39 35.72
N ALA A 636 41.98 13.59 35.96
CA ALA A 636 43.30 14.01 35.51
C ALA A 636 43.79 15.13 36.45
N GLY A 637 44.97 14.97 37.06
CA GLY A 637 45.49 15.83 38.13
C GLY A 637 45.65 15.09 39.44
#